data_AF-A0A927U4N8-F1
#
_entry.id   AF-A0A927U4N8-F1
#
_cell.length_a   1.000
_cell.length_b   1.000
_cell.length_c   1.000
_cell.angle_alpha   90.00
_cell.angle_beta   90.00
_cell.angle_gamma   90.00
#
_symmetry.space_group_name_H-M   'P 1'
#
loop_
_entity.id
_entity.type
_entity.pdbx_description
1 polymer ?
#
loop_
_entity_poly.entity_id
_entity_poly.type
_entity_poly.pdbx_seq_one_letter_code
_entity_poly.pdbx_strand_id
1 'polypeptide(L)'
;MIKSDSIYNLNKNASNLALNSNHDRNYIHLFRPHNNNKLNIIGSFKESIDLEHTDYTESDNLSSSTPSSTDILSAFSKNSFGIIANRDFPDFRDISLDIYGNDKNFYKSIDAFEKELNNAVNNFCIDRSNPNASGTKPAGYSYAYEQYQKALYARCLIAAIWCFGIELNDNNAIFKSELEASKEVFVVSNEDKGTFTIFGRPSDSLITKLAYVDCTITSNSTTMPFSQIYKKDNQKLLKSSNPSLYSGVLPRLVSIKTAEPSTGNNTVEKMTLSLGRTSYMTIMGLHFTSGGTYQSSLLDHPYLINIMLNGVSLSEINKDFDRQESFLQHKLVETLNSNISYEDEVKALNDYLSKSFNVHNVNISGNVITGDSYCLFTKRADKMTDKNQYYCSVNGGSEIIDTSVRYYKNSNLEDIPTIDYSDAPFYFGSELTRESIAELGDTDTSPYWTYYGLTCMSHLTDSYETDSNCLWMHFNVLGEKTSPYTLEQINTMRSSASEKFESKSLHGYSITQYRTRHEYAISRLVKYTQFLQDISDIIIAVIIAIQLIINHHFTDSIANTAFSFALAIVALILIIKSCIDLHKKSKIYSNFIIKTYNHFNIKLYKCDYTNEFNNSFQHKLNANNELDSIFYVLTNMHLLTMIKDKEDD
;
A
#
# COMPACT_ATOMS: atom_id res chain seq x y z
N MET A 1 23.26 -2.92 21.60
CA MET A 1 21.98 -3.62 21.85
C MET A 1 20.83 -2.63 21.78
N ILE A 2 19.91 -2.75 20.80
CA ILE A 2 18.58 -2.13 20.94
C ILE A 2 17.96 -2.77 22.17
N LYS A 3 17.61 -1.97 23.17
CA LYS A 3 17.00 -2.49 24.40
C LYS A 3 15.65 -3.10 24.03
N SER A 4 15.23 -4.18 24.67
CA SER A 4 13.88 -4.75 24.51
C SER A 4 12.80 -3.66 24.59
N ASP A 5 12.97 -2.72 25.51
CA ASP A 5 12.06 -1.59 25.72
C ASP A 5 11.95 -0.65 24.50
N SER A 6 12.95 -0.62 23.61
CA SER A 6 12.95 0.24 22.42
C SER A 6 11.94 -0.22 21.38
N ILE A 7 11.73 -1.54 21.19
CA ILE A 7 10.72 -2.05 20.26
C ILE A 7 9.31 -1.82 20.81
N TYR A 8 9.10 -2.10 22.11
CA TYR A 8 7.84 -1.78 22.78
C TYR A 8 7.48 -0.29 22.71
N ASN A 9 8.44 0.60 22.99
CA ASN A 9 8.21 2.05 22.88
C ASN A 9 7.98 2.50 21.43
N LEU A 10 8.70 1.90 20.47
CA LEU A 10 8.48 2.15 19.04
C LEU A 10 7.06 1.78 18.63
N ASN A 11 6.57 0.59 19.02
CA ASN A 11 5.21 0.14 18.79
C ASN A 11 4.20 1.11 19.39
N LYS A 12 4.34 1.43 20.68
CA LYS A 12 3.46 2.38 21.36
C LYS A 12 3.40 3.75 20.67
N ASN A 13 4.55 4.30 20.27
CA ASN A 13 4.60 5.60 19.61
C ASN A 13 4.03 5.55 18.19
N ALA A 14 4.29 4.47 17.44
CA ALA A 14 3.74 4.27 16.11
C ALA A 14 2.21 4.13 16.16
N SER A 15 1.65 3.36 17.12
CA SER A 15 0.21 3.27 17.31
C SER A 15 -0.41 4.62 17.70
N ASN A 16 0.25 5.40 18.57
CA ASN A 16 -0.21 6.75 18.91
C ASN A 16 -0.20 7.69 17.68
N LEU A 17 0.79 7.57 16.81
CA LEU A 17 0.83 8.35 15.56
C LEU A 17 -0.33 7.94 14.65
N ALA A 18 -0.56 6.64 14.47
CA ALA A 18 -1.67 6.11 13.68
C ALA A 18 -3.02 6.63 14.18
N LEU A 19 -3.27 6.56 15.49
CA LEU A 19 -4.49 7.06 16.14
C LEU A 19 -4.75 8.56 15.86
N ASN A 20 -3.69 9.37 15.77
CA ASN A 20 -3.81 10.82 15.57
C ASN A 20 -3.82 11.24 14.09
N SER A 21 -3.61 10.31 13.17
CA SER A 21 -3.37 10.61 11.76
C SER A 21 -4.62 11.02 10.97
N ASN A 22 -5.82 10.91 11.55
CA ASN A 22 -7.12 11.04 10.87
C ASN A 22 -7.26 10.11 9.65
N HIS A 23 -6.53 8.99 9.64
CA HIS A 23 -6.60 8.00 8.56
C HIS A 23 -7.49 6.82 8.95
N ASP A 24 -7.97 6.12 7.93
CA ASP A 24 -8.71 4.89 8.10
C ASP A 24 -7.86 3.85 8.85
N ARG A 25 -6.53 3.92 8.82
CA ARG A 25 -5.67 3.00 9.60
C ARG A 25 -5.17 3.70 10.85
N ASN A 26 -5.72 3.29 11.99
CA ASN A 26 -5.45 3.92 13.28
C ASN A 26 -4.65 3.03 14.24
N TYR A 27 -4.18 1.87 13.79
CA TYR A 27 -3.30 0.98 14.54
C TYR A 27 -2.14 0.43 13.71
N ILE A 28 -0.99 0.25 14.37
CA ILE A 28 0.19 -0.40 13.83
C ILE A 28 0.96 -1.12 14.95
N HIS A 29 1.53 -2.29 14.64
CA HIS A 29 2.42 -3.04 15.51
C HIS A 29 3.53 -3.73 14.71
N LEU A 30 4.79 -3.63 15.14
CA LEU A 30 5.96 -4.28 14.56
C LEU A 30 6.27 -5.57 15.33
N PHE A 31 6.27 -6.70 14.60
CA PHE A 31 6.78 -7.99 15.04
C PHE A 31 8.24 -8.13 14.63
N ARG A 32 9.14 -8.10 15.61
CA ARG A 32 10.58 -8.32 15.42
C ARG A 32 11.18 -8.97 16.66
N PRO A 33 12.05 -9.98 16.52
CA PRO A 33 12.79 -10.50 17.66
C PRO A 33 13.59 -9.42 18.40
N HIS A 34 13.50 -9.41 19.73
CA HIS A 34 14.09 -8.36 20.57
C HIS A 34 15.62 -8.45 20.75
N ASN A 35 16.24 -9.53 20.26
CA ASN A 35 17.67 -9.80 20.43
C ASN A 35 18.57 -9.13 19.35
N ASN A 36 17.98 -8.42 18.38
CA ASN A 36 18.68 -7.66 17.33
C ASN A 36 19.53 -8.48 16.37
N ASN A 37 19.28 -9.78 16.29
CA ASN A 37 19.88 -10.58 15.24
C ASN A 37 19.41 -10.10 13.87
N LYS A 38 20.19 -10.43 12.84
CA LYS A 38 19.73 -10.25 11.46
C LYS A 38 18.50 -11.14 11.28
N LEU A 39 17.52 -10.65 10.55
CA LEU A 39 16.29 -11.37 10.31
C LEU A 39 16.22 -11.75 8.85
N ASN A 40 15.96 -13.02 8.57
CA ASN A 40 15.53 -13.50 7.27
C ASN A 40 14.03 -13.76 7.32
N ILE A 41 13.28 -13.05 6.47
CA ILE A 41 11.85 -13.28 6.28
C ILE A 41 11.68 -14.03 4.96
N ILE A 42 11.02 -15.19 5.02
CA ILE A 42 10.67 -15.98 3.85
C ILE A 42 9.18 -16.25 3.80
N GLY A 43 8.61 -16.30 2.59
CA GLY A 43 7.28 -16.80 2.34
C GLY A 43 7.31 -18.29 2.01
N SER A 44 6.24 -19.01 2.36
CA SER A 44 6.07 -20.41 1.96
C SER A 44 4.61 -20.77 1.78
N PHE A 45 4.30 -21.36 0.62
CA PHE A 45 3.00 -22.01 0.34
C PHE A 45 2.97 -23.47 0.76
N LYS A 46 4.06 -24.00 1.35
CA LYS A 46 4.22 -25.44 1.61
C LYS A 46 3.07 -26.01 2.44
N GLU A 47 2.69 -25.35 3.53
CA GLU A 47 1.58 -25.81 4.37
C GLU A 47 0.25 -25.81 3.61
N SER A 48 0.04 -24.77 2.80
CA SER A 48 -1.16 -24.67 1.99
C SER A 48 -1.26 -25.77 0.93
N ILE A 49 -0.13 -26.10 0.31
CA ILE A 49 0.02 -27.21 -0.64
C ILE A 49 -0.20 -28.54 0.09
N ASP A 50 0.50 -28.78 1.19
CA ASP A 50 0.43 -30.04 1.94
C ASP A 50 -1.02 -30.34 2.39
N LEU A 51 -1.77 -29.33 2.86
CA LEU A 51 -3.19 -29.45 3.25
C LEU A 51 -4.14 -29.74 2.08
N GLU A 52 -3.78 -29.39 0.86
CA GLU A 52 -4.59 -29.70 -0.33
C GLU A 52 -4.45 -31.16 -0.74
N HIS A 53 -3.28 -31.74 -0.55
CA HIS A 53 -2.96 -33.10 -0.95
C HIS A 53 -3.35 -34.17 0.09
N THR A 54 -3.64 -33.81 1.34
CA THR A 54 -4.04 -34.79 2.38
C THR A 54 -5.36 -35.50 2.12
N ASP A 55 -6.22 -34.99 1.24
CA ASP A 55 -7.51 -35.60 0.90
C ASP A 55 -7.44 -36.62 -0.26
N TYR A 56 -6.26 -36.86 -0.85
CA TYR A 56 -6.04 -38.00 -1.74
C TYR A 56 -5.93 -39.28 -0.89
N THR A 57 -7.06 -39.91 -0.62
CA THR A 57 -7.10 -41.22 0.03
C THR A 57 -6.43 -42.28 -0.86
N GLU A 58 -5.56 -43.11 -0.27
CA GLU A 58 -4.79 -44.22 -0.88
C GLU A 58 -5.59 -45.22 -1.74
N SER A 59 -6.92 -45.11 -1.84
CA SER A 59 -7.77 -45.96 -2.67
C SER A 59 -7.79 -45.59 -4.16
N ASP A 60 -7.25 -44.42 -4.55
CA ASP A 60 -7.05 -44.10 -5.96
C ASP A 60 -5.78 -44.79 -6.46
N ASN A 61 -5.98 -46.05 -6.86
CA ASN A 61 -4.94 -46.95 -7.36
C ASN A 61 -4.04 -46.29 -8.43
N LEU A 62 -2.77 -46.13 -8.07
CA LEU A 62 -1.59 -46.40 -8.89
C LEU A 62 -1.66 -45.99 -10.37
N SER A 63 -1.20 -44.77 -10.65
CA SER A 63 -0.03 -44.64 -11.52
C SER A 63 0.96 -43.69 -10.88
N SER A 64 2.24 -44.06 -10.94
CA SER A 64 3.38 -43.49 -10.24
C SER A 64 3.77 -42.08 -10.71
N SER A 65 2.86 -41.11 -10.61
CA SER A 65 3.26 -39.71 -10.59
C SER A 65 3.58 -39.35 -9.15
N THR A 66 4.87 -39.27 -8.83
CA THR A 66 5.36 -38.37 -7.78
C THR A 66 4.56 -37.07 -7.92
N PRO A 67 3.92 -36.53 -6.86
CA PRO A 67 3.22 -35.25 -6.96
C PRO A 67 4.22 -34.28 -7.58
N SER A 68 3.89 -33.85 -8.80
CA SER A 68 4.80 -33.00 -9.53
C SER A 68 4.93 -31.73 -8.69
N SER A 69 6.12 -31.17 -8.56
CA SER A 69 6.28 -29.82 -7.98
C SER A 69 5.55 -28.74 -8.79
N THR A 70 4.77 -29.14 -9.80
CA THR A 70 3.88 -28.35 -10.65
C THR A 70 2.39 -28.56 -10.34
N ASP A 71 2.03 -29.24 -9.25
CA ASP A 71 0.66 -29.21 -8.71
C ASP A 71 0.44 -27.85 -8.02
N ILE A 72 0.47 -26.81 -8.85
CA ILE A 72 0.23 -25.41 -8.51
C ILE A 72 -1.09 -25.35 -7.75
N LEU A 73 -1.11 -24.65 -6.62
CA LEU A 73 -2.33 -24.33 -5.87
C LEU A 73 -3.44 -23.94 -6.85
N SER A 74 -4.35 -24.88 -7.14
CA SER A 74 -5.39 -24.62 -8.17
C SER A 74 -6.23 -23.46 -7.69
N ALA A 75 -6.89 -22.72 -8.58
CA ALA A 75 -7.83 -21.64 -8.23
C ALA A 75 -8.95 -22.07 -7.24
N PHE A 76 -9.08 -23.38 -6.98
CA PHE A 76 -10.01 -23.98 -6.03
C PHE A 76 -9.35 -24.45 -4.71
N SER A 77 -8.11 -24.02 -4.45
CA SER A 77 -7.32 -24.31 -3.24
C SER A 77 -8.12 -24.11 -1.94
N LYS A 78 -7.94 -25.05 -1.00
CA LYS A 78 -8.59 -25.05 0.31
C LYS A 78 -8.01 -24.04 1.29
N ASN A 79 -6.86 -23.44 0.95
CA ASN A 79 -6.20 -22.36 1.69
C ASN A 79 -6.32 -21.02 0.94
N SER A 80 -7.43 -20.87 0.22
CA SER A 80 -7.83 -19.64 -0.44
C SER A 80 -8.98 -19.01 0.32
N PHE A 81 -8.89 -17.71 0.52
CA PHE A 81 -10.01 -16.94 1.01
C PHE A 81 -10.37 -15.88 -0.01
N GLY A 82 -11.65 -15.79 -0.36
CA GLY A 82 -12.14 -14.79 -1.29
C GLY A 82 -12.53 -15.33 -2.66
N ILE A 83 -12.75 -14.42 -3.60
CA ILE A 83 -13.11 -14.78 -4.97
C ILE A 83 -11.93 -15.46 -5.64
N ILE A 84 -12.24 -16.57 -6.30
CA ILE A 84 -11.32 -17.37 -7.08
C ILE A 84 -10.68 -16.54 -8.21
N ALA A 85 -9.34 -16.51 -8.21
CA ALA A 85 -8.54 -15.67 -9.10
C ALA A 85 -8.54 -16.08 -10.58
N ASN A 86 -8.87 -17.33 -10.93
CA ASN A 86 -8.75 -17.84 -12.30
C ASN A 86 -9.92 -17.53 -13.23
N ARG A 87 -10.96 -16.88 -12.71
CA ARG A 87 -11.87 -16.21 -13.62
C ARG A 87 -11.09 -15.00 -14.11
N ASP A 88 -10.76 -15.03 -15.40
CA ASP A 88 -10.75 -13.81 -16.19
C ASP A 88 -12.00 -13.06 -15.80
N PHE A 89 -11.88 -12.13 -14.85
CA PHE A 89 -13.02 -11.38 -14.41
C PHE A 89 -13.46 -10.69 -15.67
N PRO A 90 -14.58 -11.13 -16.27
CA PRO A 90 -15.07 -10.46 -17.44
C PRO A 90 -15.26 -9.05 -16.94
N ASP A 91 -14.78 -8.09 -17.71
CA ASP A 91 -15.04 -6.69 -17.45
C ASP A 91 -16.47 -6.60 -16.92
N PHE A 92 -16.67 -6.23 -15.65
CA PHE A 92 -18.01 -6.38 -15.06
C PHE A 92 -19.01 -5.51 -15.81
N ARG A 93 -18.55 -4.59 -16.69
CA ARG A 93 -19.33 -3.97 -17.77
C ARG A 93 -19.98 -5.02 -18.69
N ASP A 94 -19.27 -6.05 -19.12
CA ASP A 94 -19.74 -7.14 -19.97
C ASP A 94 -20.76 -8.07 -19.28
N ILE A 95 -20.58 -8.37 -17.98
CA ILE A 95 -21.57 -9.12 -17.18
C ILE A 95 -22.78 -8.22 -16.88
N SER A 96 -22.56 -6.93 -16.61
CA SER A 96 -23.61 -5.95 -16.34
C SER A 96 -24.43 -5.54 -17.55
N LEU A 97 -23.95 -5.83 -18.76
CA LEU A 97 -24.57 -5.35 -20.00
C LEU A 97 -24.87 -6.45 -21.04
N ASP A 98 -24.92 -7.72 -20.63
CA ASP A 98 -25.43 -8.82 -21.46
C ASP A 98 -24.55 -9.14 -22.70
N ILE A 99 -23.23 -9.26 -22.50
CA ILE A 99 -22.32 -9.51 -23.63
C ILE A 99 -22.14 -11.01 -23.93
N TYR A 100 -22.39 -11.89 -22.95
CA TYR A 100 -22.25 -13.34 -23.09
C TYR A 100 -23.51 -14.11 -23.50
N GLY A 101 -24.54 -13.44 -24.02
CA GLY A 101 -25.55 -14.08 -24.89
C GLY A 101 -26.52 -15.06 -24.22
N ASN A 102 -26.76 -14.94 -22.91
CA ASN A 102 -27.81 -15.69 -22.22
C ASN A 102 -28.84 -14.70 -21.66
N ASP A 103 -30.10 -14.85 -22.06
CA ASP A 103 -31.25 -13.97 -21.76
C ASP A 103 -31.60 -13.78 -20.26
N LYS A 104 -30.73 -14.16 -19.32
CA LYS A 104 -30.92 -14.00 -17.87
C LYS A 104 -29.62 -13.51 -17.22
N ASN A 105 -29.40 -12.20 -17.26
CA ASN A 105 -28.21 -11.56 -16.71
C ASN A 105 -28.38 -11.15 -15.26
N PHE A 106 -27.32 -11.37 -14.48
CA PHE A 106 -27.09 -11.08 -13.06
C PHE A 106 -27.62 -9.71 -12.56
N TYR A 107 -27.89 -8.75 -13.47
CA TYR A 107 -28.20 -7.36 -13.17
C TYR A 107 -29.54 -6.82 -13.68
N LYS A 108 -30.35 -7.67 -14.32
CA LYS A 108 -31.69 -7.28 -14.79
C LYS A 108 -32.72 -7.41 -13.65
N SER A 109 -32.55 -8.40 -12.77
CA SER A 109 -33.44 -8.64 -11.63
C SER A 109 -32.72 -9.28 -10.44
N ILE A 110 -33.35 -9.16 -9.26
CA ILE A 110 -32.96 -9.87 -8.04
C ILE A 110 -32.81 -11.38 -8.28
N ASP A 111 -33.68 -11.98 -9.11
CA ASP A 111 -33.62 -13.41 -9.46
C ASP A 111 -32.31 -13.80 -10.13
N ALA A 112 -31.75 -12.91 -10.95
CA ALA A 112 -30.49 -13.17 -11.62
C ALA A 112 -29.30 -13.02 -10.67
N PHE A 113 -29.40 -12.09 -9.71
CA PHE A 113 -28.45 -11.99 -8.60
C PHE A 113 -28.46 -13.28 -7.78
N GLU A 114 -29.62 -13.75 -7.35
CA GLU A 114 -29.80 -15.01 -6.62
C GLU A 114 -29.28 -16.22 -7.42
N LYS A 115 -29.49 -16.24 -8.74
CA LYS A 115 -28.94 -17.28 -9.60
C LYS A 115 -27.41 -17.32 -9.59
N GLU A 116 -26.72 -16.18 -9.61
CA GLU A 116 -25.26 -16.16 -9.50
C GLU A 116 -24.79 -16.47 -8.08
N LEU A 117 -25.53 -16.07 -7.05
CA LEU A 117 -25.23 -16.45 -5.67
C LEU A 117 -25.28 -17.97 -5.46
N ASN A 118 -26.07 -18.71 -6.24
CA ASN A 118 -26.04 -20.17 -6.21
C ASN A 118 -24.72 -20.76 -6.71
N ASN A 119 -23.92 -19.98 -7.45
CA ASN A 119 -22.55 -20.33 -7.85
C ASN A 119 -21.49 -19.94 -6.80
N ALA A 120 -21.86 -19.32 -5.66
CA ALA A 120 -20.89 -18.89 -4.64
C ALA A 120 -19.94 -20.00 -4.19
N VAL A 121 -20.46 -21.24 -4.06
CA VAL A 121 -19.64 -22.41 -3.67
C VAL A 121 -18.51 -22.72 -4.67
N ASN A 122 -18.70 -22.34 -5.93
CA ASN A 122 -17.75 -22.56 -7.01
C ASN A 122 -16.87 -21.33 -7.28
N ASN A 123 -17.18 -20.17 -6.70
CA ASN A 123 -16.57 -18.89 -7.06
C ASN A 123 -15.94 -18.14 -5.88
N PHE A 124 -16.27 -18.51 -4.65
CA PHE A 124 -15.75 -17.87 -3.44
C PHE A 124 -15.28 -18.94 -2.47
N CYS A 125 -14.06 -18.83 -1.98
CA CYS A 125 -13.50 -19.77 -1.01
C CYS A 125 -13.50 -19.15 0.39
N ILE A 126 -13.75 -19.98 1.39
CA ILE A 126 -13.50 -19.70 2.80
C ILE A 126 -12.72 -20.89 3.34
N ASP A 127 -11.64 -20.65 4.08
CA ASP A 127 -10.89 -21.70 4.74
C ASP A 127 -11.80 -22.46 5.70
N ARG A 128 -11.89 -23.77 5.53
CA ARG A 128 -12.63 -24.66 6.43
C ARG A 128 -11.64 -25.58 7.12
N SER A 129 -11.78 -25.74 8.42
CA SER A 129 -11.01 -26.75 9.17
C SER A 129 -11.32 -28.18 8.70
N ASN A 130 -12.50 -28.41 8.13
CA ASN A 130 -12.86 -29.63 7.43
C ASN A 130 -13.70 -29.28 6.19
N PRO A 131 -13.24 -29.59 4.95
CA PRO A 131 -13.94 -29.24 3.73
C PRO A 131 -15.32 -29.89 3.60
N ASN A 132 -15.54 -31.04 4.26
CA ASN A 132 -16.81 -31.77 4.28
C ASN A 132 -17.79 -31.29 5.36
N ALA A 133 -17.44 -30.26 6.13
CA ALA A 133 -18.21 -29.78 7.27
C ALA A 133 -19.39 -28.88 6.85
N SER A 134 -20.25 -29.36 5.95
CA SER A 134 -21.42 -28.59 5.51
C SER A 134 -22.36 -28.28 6.67
N GLY A 135 -22.84 -27.03 6.77
CA GLY A 135 -23.73 -26.62 7.85
C GLY A 135 -23.04 -26.45 9.21
N THR A 136 -21.71 -26.62 9.27
CA THR A 136 -20.96 -26.30 10.48
C THR A 136 -20.71 -24.80 10.59
N LYS A 137 -20.65 -24.33 11.83
CA LYS A 137 -20.37 -22.94 12.15
C LYS A 137 -18.89 -22.79 12.50
N PRO A 138 -18.22 -21.73 12.03
CA PRO A 138 -16.92 -21.36 12.56
C PRO A 138 -17.00 -21.05 14.05
N ALA A 139 -15.89 -21.26 14.76
CA ALA A 139 -15.82 -20.96 16.18
C ALA A 139 -15.99 -19.46 16.44
N GLY A 140 -17.00 -19.08 17.22
CA GLY A 140 -17.31 -17.68 17.53
C GLY A 140 -18.28 -17.00 16.57
N TYR A 141 -18.61 -17.63 15.44
CA TYR A 141 -19.48 -17.06 14.40
C TYR A 141 -20.91 -17.60 14.50
N SER A 142 -21.88 -16.76 14.14
CA SER A 142 -23.31 -17.06 14.31
C SER A 142 -23.87 -17.99 13.23
N TYR A 143 -23.29 -17.96 12.02
CA TYR A 143 -23.81 -18.61 10.82
C TYR A 143 -22.91 -19.75 10.33
N ALA A 144 -23.46 -20.59 9.44
CA ALA A 144 -22.68 -21.67 8.83
C ALA A 144 -21.69 -21.13 7.78
N TYR A 145 -20.63 -21.89 7.49
CA TYR A 145 -19.65 -21.55 6.44
C TYR A 145 -20.31 -21.20 5.11
N GLU A 146 -21.32 -21.96 4.66
CA GLU A 146 -22.02 -21.72 3.40
C GLU A 146 -22.79 -20.39 3.40
N GLN A 147 -23.30 -19.97 4.56
CA GLN A 147 -24.01 -18.71 4.70
C GLN A 147 -23.04 -17.53 4.58
N TYR A 148 -21.89 -17.58 5.27
CA TYR A 148 -20.84 -16.57 5.08
C TYR A 148 -20.30 -16.56 3.66
N GLN A 149 -20.05 -17.73 3.07
CA GLN A 149 -19.56 -17.84 1.70
C GLN A 149 -20.49 -17.11 0.72
N LYS A 150 -21.80 -17.34 0.80
CA LYS A 150 -22.78 -16.63 -0.02
C LYS A 150 -22.85 -15.13 0.29
N ALA A 151 -22.84 -14.75 1.57
CA ALA A 151 -22.97 -13.36 1.99
C ALA A 151 -21.75 -12.51 1.61
N LEU A 152 -20.54 -13.02 1.81
CA LEU A 152 -19.29 -12.36 1.44
C LEU A 152 -19.09 -12.32 -0.07
N TYR A 153 -19.49 -13.37 -0.79
CA TYR A 153 -19.51 -13.35 -2.25
C TYR A 153 -20.45 -12.25 -2.77
N ALA A 154 -21.67 -12.16 -2.23
CA ALA A 154 -22.62 -11.11 -2.57
C ALA A 154 -22.03 -9.70 -2.34
N ARG A 155 -21.37 -9.50 -1.20
CA ARG A 155 -20.69 -8.24 -0.86
C ARG A 155 -19.61 -7.88 -1.87
N CYS A 156 -18.75 -8.83 -2.24
CA CYS A 156 -17.70 -8.62 -3.22
C CYS A 156 -18.25 -8.32 -4.62
N LEU A 157 -19.36 -8.98 -5.02
CA LEU A 157 -20.03 -8.67 -6.28
C LEU A 157 -20.53 -7.22 -6.29
N ILE A 158 -21.22 -6.77 -5.24
CA ILE A 158 -21.73 -5.39 -5.17
C ILE A 158 -20.60 -4.36 -5.18
N ALA A 159 -19.51 -4.60 -4.45
CA ALA A 159 -18.34 -3.73 -4.49
C ALA A 159 -17.76 -3.63 -5.91
N ALA A 160 -17.61 -4.76 -6.62
CA ALA A 160 -17.14 -4.79 -8.00
C ALA A 160 -17.99 -3.93 -8.94
N ILE A 161 -19.31 -3.96 -8.72
CA ILE A 161 -20.30 -3.23 -9.50
C ILE A 161 -20.17 -1.73 -9.27
N TRP A 162 -20.06 -1.34 -8.01
CA TRP A 162 -19.92 0.06 -7.59
C TRP A 162 -18.59 0.70 -7.98
N CYS A 163 -17.62 -0.06 -8.50
CA CYS A 163 -16.44 0.53 -9.10
C CYS A 163 -16.69 1.14 -10.49
N PHE A 164 -17.75 0.76 -11.18
CA PHE A 164 -18.06 1.30 -12.51
C PHE A 164 -19.13 2.37 -12.39
N GLY A 165 -18.91 3.51 -13.02
CA GLY A 165 -19.87 4.61 -12.98
C GLY A 165 -19.90 5.46 -14.23
N ILE A 166 -20.87 6.36 -14.27
CA ILE A 166 -21.08 7.33 -15.33
C ILE A 166 -21.19 8.74 -14.76
N GLU A 167 -20.39 9.65 -15.29
CA GLU A 167 -20.41 11.07 -14.93
C GLU A 167 -21.43 11.82 -15.78
N LEU A 168 -22.36 12.50 -15.11
CA LEU A 168 -23.46 13.27 -15.69
C LEU A 168 -23.37 14.73 -15.25
N ASN A 169 -23.88 15.64 -16.09
CA ASN A 169 -24.02 17.06 -15.72
C ASN A 169 -25.21 17.26 -14.76
N ASP A 170 -24.99 18.00 -13.68
CA ASP A 170 -25.93 18.21 -12.57
C ASP A 170 -26.98 19.28 -12.91
N ASN A 171 -28.12 18.85 -13.44
CA ASN A 171 -29.26 19.74 -13.76
C ASN A 171 -30.61 19.26 -13.17
N ASN A 172 -30.65 18.12 -12.48
CA ASN A 172 -31.91 17.52 -12.03
C ASN A 172 -31.80 16.95 -10.60
N ALA A 173 -32.01 17.84 -9.62
CA ALA A 173 -31.94 17.51 -8.20
C ALA A 173 -32.92 16.38 -7.79
N ILE A 174 -34.12 16.35 -8.37
CA ILE A 174 -35.12 15.31 -8.08
C ILE A 174 -34.60 13.94 -8.51
N PHE A 175 -34.09 13.84 -9.74
CA PHE A 175 -33.51 12.61 -10.26
C PHE A 175 -32.35 12.11 -9.38
N LYS A 176 -31.45 13.01 -8.99
CA LYS A 176 -30.33 12.69 -8.08
C LYS A 176 -30.81 12.19 -6.73
N SER A 177 -31.74 12.89 -6.08
CA SER A 177 -32.31 12.47 -4.80
C SER A 177 -33.04 11.13 -4.89
N GLU A 178 -33.69 10.83 -6.01
CA GLU A 178 -34.31 9.51 -6.22
C GLU A 178 -33.27 8.38 -6.34
N LEU A 179 -32.14 8.62 -7.01
CA LEU A 179 -31.05 7.66 -7.09
C LEU A 179 -30.42 7.41 -5.71
N GLU A 180 -30.11 8.48 -4.97
CA GLU A 180 -29.56 8.40 -3.61
C GLU A 180 -30.50 7.66 -2.66
N ALA A 181 -31.81 7.95 -2.72
CA ALA A 181 -32.82 7.29 -1.89
C ALA A 181 -32.97 5.80 -2.18
N SER A 182 -32.61 5.33 -3.39
CA SER A 182 -32.73 3.92 -3.76
C SER A 182 -31.72 3.01 -3.06
N LYS A 183 -30.53 3.54 -2.71
CA LYS A 183 -29.37 2.77 -2.26
C LYS A 183 -28.89 1.65 -3.21
N GLU A 184 -29.44 1.53 -4.41
CA GLU A 184 -29.00 0.55 -5.43
C GLU A 184 -27.72 1.01 -6.13
N VAL A 185 -27.52 2.34 -6.18
CA VAL A 185 -26.36 3.00 -6.75
C VAL A 185 -25.71 3.91 -5.72
N PHE A 186 -24.44 4.19 -5.93
CA PHE A 186 -23.68 5.14 -5.14
C PHE A 186 -23.48 6.43 -5.94
N VAL A 187 -23.83 7.59 -5.39
CA VAL A 187 -23.79 8.88 -6.11
C VAL A 187 -22.71 9.77 -5.49
N VAL A 188 -21.78 10.27 -6.31
CA VAL A 188 -20.72 11.20 -5.89
C VAL A 188 -20.88 12.51 -6.63
N SER A 189 -21.03 13.60 -5.89
CA SER A 189 -21.16 14.95 -6.45
C SER A 189 -19.79 15.60 -6.65
N ASN A 190 -19.64 16.36 -7.73
CA ASN A 190 -18.52 17.25 -7.98
C ASN A 190 -19.07 18.67 -8.17
N GLU A 191 -19.24 19.38 -7.05
CA GLU A 191 -19.85 20.71 -7.02
C GLU A 191 -19.08 21.72 -7.89
N ASP A 192 -17.75 21.66 -7.87
CA ASP A 192 -16.88 22.55 -8.65
C ASP A 192 -17.12 22.45 -10.16
N LYS A 193 -17.49 21.25 -10.63
CA LYS A 193 -17.75 21.00 -12.05
C LYS A 193 -19.23 21.03 -12.40
N GLY A 194 -20.12 21.12 -11.41
CA GLY A 194 -21.56 20.91 -11.61
C GLY A 194 -21.84 19.55 -12.24
N THR A 195 -21.15 18.49 -11.80
CA THR A 195 -21.36 17.12 -12.26
C THR A 195 -21.64 16.19 -11.08
N PHE A 196 -22.21 15.03 -11.35
CA PHE A 196 -22.23 13.91 -10.40
C PHE A 196 -21.98 12.60 -11.12
N THR A 197 -21.38 11.65 -10.42
CA THR A 197 -21.12 10.30 -10.94
C THR A 197 -22.07 9.32 -10.28
N ILE A 198 -22.75 8.51 -11.09
CA ILE A 198 -23.55 7.37 -10.62
C ILE A 198 -22.68 6.12 -10.74
N PHE A 199 -22.39 5.49 -9.61
CA PHE A 199 -21.66 4.24 -9.50
C PHE A 199 -22.60 3.06 -9.28
N GLY A 200 -22.31 1.95 -9.95
CA GLY A 200 -23.11 0.74 -9.95
C GLY A 200 -24.14 0.69 -11.06
N ARG A 201 -25.04 -0.30 -10.97
CA ARG A 201 -26.11 -0.52 -11.93
C ARG A 201 -27.46 -0.51 -11.20
N PRO A 202 -28.36 0.44 -11.50
CA PRO A 202 -29.71 0.43 -10.97
C PRO A 202 -30.50 -0.78 -11.47
N SER A 203 -31.49 -1.22 -10.70
CA SER A 203 -32.44 -2.27 -11.08
C SER A 203 -33.30 -1.86 -12.28
N ASP A 204 -33.82 -2.83 -13.02
CA ASP A 204 -34.72 -2.56 -14.15
C ASP A 204 -35.98 -1.78 -13.71
N SER A 205 -36.44 -1.97 -12.47
CA SER A 205 -37.53 -1.18 -11.88
C SER A 205 -37.17 0.29 -11.74
N LEU A 206 -35.98 0.58 -11.18
CA LEU A 206 -35.49 1.95 -11.02
C LEU A 206 -35.18 2.61 -12.37
N ILE A 207 -34.60 1.86 -13.31
CA ILE A 207 -34.39 2.31 -14.69
C ILE A 207 -35.74 2.64 -15.35
N THR A 208 -36.75 1.80 -15.17
CA THR A 208 -38.09 2.02 -15.75
C THR A 208 -38.77 3.23 -15.13
N LYS A 209 -38.67 3.39 -13.80
CA LYS A 209 -39.20 4.54 -13.06
C LYS A 209 -38.62 5.85 -13.58
N LEU A 210 -37.32 5.87 -13.86
CA LEU A 210 -36.57 7.04 -14.30
C LEU A 210 -36.36 7.08 -15.82
N ALA A 211 -37.06 6.24 -16.59
CA ALA A 211 -36.69 5.91 -17.98
C ALA A 211 -36.60 7.11 -18.93
N TYR A 212 -37.44 8.12 -18.70
CA TYR A 212 -37.61 9.30 -19.53
C TYR A 212 -36.82 10.53 -19.04
N VAL A 213 -36.05 10.40 -17.95
CA VAL A 213 -35.19 11.49 -17.50
C VAL A 213 -34.02 11.61 -18.49
N ASP A 214 -33.91 12.75 -19.16
CA ASP A 214 -32.78 13.05 -20.04
C ASP A 214 -31.52 13.31 -19.21
N CYS A 215 -30.46 12.58 -19.53
CA CYS A 215 -29.16 12.66 -18.86
C CYS A 215 -28.10 13.13 -19.86
N THR A 216 -27.37 14.19 -19.52
CA THR A 216 -26.24 14.67 -20.32
C THR A 216 -24.94 14.10 -19.78
N ILE A 217 -24.28 13.28 -20.59
CA ILE A 217 -23.06 12.56 -20.21
C ILE A 217 -21.85 13.46 -20.41
N THR A 218 -21.01 13.62 -19.39
CA THR A 218 -19.91 14.59 -19.40
C THR A 218 -18.82 14.23 -20.42
N SER A 219 -18.57 12.94 -20.66
CA SER A 219 -17.43 12.51 -21.50
C SER A 219 -17.56 12.83 -23.00
N ASN A 220 -18.78 12.95 -23.51
CA ASN A 220 -19.06 13.16 -24.94
C ASN A 220 -20.19 14.17 -25.20
N SER A 221 -20.66 14.85 -24.15
CA SER A 221 -21.77 15.81 -24.18
C SER A 221 -23.05 15.27 -24.82
N THR A 222 -23.23 13.94 -24.85
CA THR A 222 -24.41 13.31 -25.42
C THR A 222 -25.53 13.31 -24.39
N THR A 223 -26.71 13.79 -24.79
CA THR A 223 -27.93 13.68 -23.99
C THR A 223 -28.73 12.48 -24.44
N MET A 224 -29.11 11.62 -23.50
CA MET A 224 -29.99 10.48 -23.76
C MET A 224 -30.86 10.18 -22.54
N PRO A 225 -32.03 9.55 -22.73
CA PRO A 225 -32.85 9.07 -21.62
C PRO A 225 -32.08 8.09 -20.74
N PHE A 226 -32.30 8.13 -19.42
CA PHE A 226 -31.62 7.26 -18.45
C PHE A 226 -31.71 5.77 -18.81
N SER A 227 -32.85 5.35 -19.34
CA SER A 227 -33.07 3.97 -19.83
C SER A 227 -32.14 3.52 -20.96
N GLN A 228 -31.52 4.45 -21.69
CA GLN A 228 -30.58 4.14 -22.76
C GLN A 228 -29.16 3.94 -22.26
N ILE A 229 -28.78 4.54 -21.11
CA ILE A 229 -27.40 4.52 -20.60
C ILE A 229 -26.90 3.09 -20.38
N TYR A 230 -27.74 2.23 -19.80
CA TYR A 230 -27.37 0.86 -19.40
C TYR A 230 -27.67 -0.20 -20.48
N LYS A 231 -27.74 0.22 -21.74
CA LYS A 231 -27.82 -0.69 -22.89
C LYS A 231 -26.43 -1.16 -23.32
N LYS A 232 -26.36 -2.37 -23.89
CA LYS A 232 -25.13 -3.01 -24.37
C LYS A 232 -24.31 -2.10 -25.30
N ASP A 233 -24.97 -1.44 -26.25
CA ASP A 233 -24.30 -0.54 -27.21
C ASP A 233 -23.61 0.65 -26.54
N ASN A 234 -24.01 0.99 -25.32
CA ASN A 234 -23.55 2.13 -24.54
C ASN A 234 -22.57 1.76 -23.42
N GLN A 235 -22.07 0.51 -23.39
CA GLN A 235 -21.15 0.05 -22.35
C GLN A 235 -19.89 0.91 -22.15
N LYS A 236 -19.42 1.54 -23.22
CA LYS A 236 -18.20 2.37 -23.21
C LYS A 236 -18.37 3.65 -22.39
N LEU A 237 -19.61 4.00 -22.04
CA LEU A 237 -19.90 5.14 -21.18
C LEU A 237 -19.55 4.87 -19.71
N LEU A 238 -19.56 3.60 -19.29
CA LEU A 238 -19.19 3.21 -17.93
C LEU A 238 -17.66 3.22 -17.78
N LYS A 239 -17.18 4.06 -16.87
CA LYS A 239 -15.77 4.19 -16.51
C LYS A 239 -15.54 3.60 -15.13
N SER A 240 -14.43 2.90 -14.95
CA SER A 240 -14.01 2.49 -13.61
C SER A 240 -13.48 3.69 -12.84
N SER A 241 -13.92 3.88 -11.59
CA SER A 241 -13.25 4.79 -10.63
C SER A 241 -11.99 4.18 -10.05
N ASN A 242 -11.84 2.86 -10.12
CA ASN A 242 -10.66 2.16 -9.65
C ASN A 242 -9.99 1.45 -10.85
N PRO A 243 -8.95 2.05 -11.46
CA PRO A 243 -8.23 1.41 -12.56
C PRO A 243 -7.55 0.10 -12.13
N SER A 244 -7.32 -0.10 -10.82
CA SER A 244 -6.72 -1.31 -10.23
C SER A 244 -7.72 -2.45 -10.01
N LEU A 245 -8.88 -2.44 -10.67
CA LEU A 245 -9.89 -3.51 -10.59
C LEU A 245 -9.43 -4.85 -11.19
N TYR A 246 -8.17 -4.95 -11.58
CA TYR A 246 -7.56 -6.18 -12.02
C TYR A 246 -7.54 -7.15 -10.84
N SER A 247 -8.02 -8.38 -11.06
CA SER A 247 -7.96 -9.46 -10.09
C SER A 247 -6.52 -9.98 -9.98
N GLY A 248 -5.63 -9.19 -9.38
CA GLY A 248 -4.33 -9.66 -8.93
C GLY A 248 -4.49 -10.69 -7.82
N VAL A 249 -3.61 -11.68 -7.78
CA VAL A 249 -3.59 -12.71 -6.73
C VAL A 249 -2.67 -12.23 -5.63
N LEU A 250 -3.17 -12.18 -4.40
CA LEU A 250 -2.45 -11.61 -3.27
C LEU A 250 -2.09 -12.71 -2.26
N PRO A 251 -0.88 -12.69 -1.68
CA PRO A 251 -0.53 -13.59 -0.59
C PRO A 251 -1.31 -13.20 0.66
N ARG A 252 -1.97 -14.19 1.26
CA ARG A 252 -2.69 -14.06 2.52
C ARG A 252 -1.89 -14.72 3.63
N LEU A 253 -1.62 -14.01 4.72
CA LEU A 253 -0.93 -14.58 5.87
C LEU A 253 -1.85 -15.56 6.61
N VAL A 254 -1.40 -16.80 6.78
CA VAL A 254 -2.11 -17.87 7.50
C VAL A 254 -1.48 -18.08 8.88
N SER A 255 -0.15 -18.13 8.95
CA SER A 255 0.56 -18.20 10.23
C SER A 255 2.01 -17.73 10.11
N ILE A 256 2.64 -17.49 11.25
CA ILE A 256 4.06 -17.18 11.37
C ILE A 256 4.76 -18.28 12.16
N LYS A 257 5.89 -18.75 11.63
CA LYS A 257 6.81 -19.64 12.33
C LYS A 257 8.15 -18.96 12.49
N THR A 258 8.66 -18.95 13.71
CA THR A 258 10.01 -18.46 14.03
C THR A 258 10.91 -19.65 14.31
N ALA A 259 12.16 -19.57 13.87
CA ALA A 259 13.19 -20.53 14.21
C ALA A 259 14.41 -19.79 14.74
N GLU A 260 14.92 -20.30 15.86
CA GLU A 260 16.17 -19.81 16.43
C GLU A 260 17.33 -20.02 15.43
N PRO A 261 18.40 -19.21 15.57
CA PRO A 261 19.60 -19.35 14.75
C PRO A 261 20.15 -20.79 14.80
N SER A 262 20.35 -21.40 13.63
CA SER A 262 20.92 -22.76 13.54
C SER A 262 22.42 -22.75 13.84
N THR A 263 22.99 -23.92 14.17
CA THR A 263 24.42 -24.09 14.51
C THR A 263 25.40 -23.60 13.43
N GLY A 264 24.96 -23.48 12.17
CA GLY A 264 25.77 -22.93 11.07
C GLY A 264 25.69 -21.40 10.90
N ASN A 265 24.71 -20.74 11.50
CA ASN A 265 24.56 -19.28 11.47
C ASN A 265 23.83 -18.81 12.72
N ASN A 266 24.57 -18.61 13.80
CA ASN A 266 24.07 -18.21 15.12
C ASN A 266 23.66 -16.72 15.21
N THR A 267 23.77 -15.96 14.11
CA THR A 267 23.52 -14.50 14.08
C THR A 267 22.29 -14.10 13.27
N VAL A 268 21.63 -15.07 12.62
CA VAL A 268 20.48 -14.83 11.76
C VAL A 268 19.29 -15.64 12.25
N GLU A 269 18.22 -14.95 12.61
CA GLU A 269 16.93 -15.54 12.89
C GLU A 269 16.13 -15.72 11.62
N LYS A 270 15.23 -16.70 11.64
CA LYS A 270 14.37 -17.00 10.51
C LYS A 270 12.91 -16.84 10.92
N MET A 271 12.20 -15.97 10.20
CA MET A 271 10.75 -15.86 10.23
C MET A 271 10.20 -16.44 8.92
N THR A 272 9.32 -17.43 9.04
CA THR A 272 8.62 -18.04 7.91
C THR A 272 7.17 -17.63 7.97
N LEU A 273 6.70 -16.96 6.92
CA LEU A 273 5.30 -16.64 6.72
C LEU A 273 4.68 -17.81 5.95
N SER A 274 3.75 -18.52 6.60
CA SER A 274 2.91 -19.50 5.92
C SER A 274 1.80 -18.76 5.21
N LEU A 275 1.72 -18.93 3.89
CA LEU A 275 0.87 -18.11 3.03
C LEU A 275 -0.18 -18.97 2.34
N GLY A 276 -1.41 -18.48 2.39
CA GLY A 276 -2.48 -18.83 1.46
C GLY A 276 -2.63 -17.74 0.41
N ARG A 277 -3.82 -17.63 -0.18
CA ARG A 277 -4.10 -16.59 -1.16
C ARG A 277 -5.45 -15.92 -1.00
N THR A 278 -5.54 -14.73 -1.56
CA THR A 278 -6.75 -13.94 -1.72
C THR A 278 -6.67 -13.17 -3.05
N SER A 279 -7.67 -12.33 -3.33
CA SER A 279 -7.72 -11.48 -4.52
C SER A 279 -7.98 -10.04 -4.16
N TYR A 280 -7.50 -9.11 -4.98
CA TYR A 280 -7.77 -7.68 -4.80
C TYR A 280 -9.27 -7.38 -4.74
N MET A 281 -10.08 -8.10 -5.52
CA MET A 281 -11.54 -7.99 -5.50
C MET A 281 -12.13 -8.36 -4.12
N THR A 282 -11.55 -9.34 -3.44
CA THR A 282 -11.98 -9.72 -2.08
C THR A 282 -11.67 -8.60 -1.10
N ILE A 283 -10.48 -8.00 -1.21
CA ILE A 283 -10.12 -6.82 -0.40
C ILE A 283 -11.10 -5.68 -0.66
N MET A 284 -11.43 -5.40 -1.93
CA MET A 284 -12.42 -4.38 -2.28
C MET A 284 -13.82 -4.68 -1.77
N GLY A 285 -14.23 -5.94 -1.74
CA GLY A 285 -15.49 -6.36 -1.13
C GLY A 285 -15.53 -6.04 0.36
N LEU A 286 -14.45 -6.35 1.09
CA LEU A 286 -14.38 -6.14 2.53
C LEU A 286 -14.05 -4.69 2.92
N HIS A 287 -13.36 -3.95 2.05
CA HIS A 287 -12.88 -2.59 2.29
C HIS A 287 -13.15 -1.69 1.08
N PHE A 288 -14.43 -1.51 0.75
CA PHE A 288 -14.82 -0.71 -0.40
C PHE A 288 -14.62 0.79 -0.12
N THR A 289 -13.74 1.43 -0.89
CA THR A 289 -13.47 2.87 -0.82
C THR A 289 -13.82 3.55 -2.15
N SER A 290 -14.28 4.80 -2.08
CA SER A 290 -14.47 5.67 -3.24
C SER A 290 -13.97 7.06 -2.91
N GLY A 291 -13.18 7.65 -3.81
CA GLY A 291 -12.55 8.96 -3.57
C GLY A 291 -11.58 8.98 -2.38
N GLY A 292 -11.06 7.81 -1.97
CA GLY A 292 -10.24 7.65 -0.77
C GLY A 292 -11.02 7.65 0.54
N THR A 293 -12.34 7.43 0.49
CA THR A 293 -13.20 7.32 1.69
C THR A 293 -13.98 6.02 1.66
N TYR A 294 -13.99 5.33 2.80
CA TYR A 294 -14.75 4.11 2.99
C TYR A 294 -16.27 4.32 2.84
N GLN A 295 -16.96 3.34 2.25
CA GLN A 295 -18.40 3.42 1.96
C GLN A 295 -19.20 2.38 2.76
N SER A 296 -19.71 2.79 3.93
CA SER A 296 -20.51 1.93 4.83
C SER A 296 -21.87 1.53 4.25
N SER A 297 -22.38 2.27 3.28
CA SER A 297 -23.65 2.00 2.61
C SER A 297 -23.66 0.70 1.79
N LEU A 298 -22.51 0.08 1.55
CA LEU A 298 -22.41 -1.18 0.81
C LEU A 298 -23.29 -2.28 1.44
N LEU A 299 -23.30 -2.39 2.79
CA LEU A 299 -24.09 -3.40 3.50
C LEU A 299 -25.59 -3.09 3.53
N ASP A 300 -25.98 -1.86 3.21
CA ASP A 300 -27.36 -1.41 3.09
C ASP A 300 -27.93 -1.61 1.67
N HIS A 301 -27.16 -2.20 0.76
CA HIS A 301 -27.61 -2.45 -0.61
C HIS A 301 -28.87 -3.33 -0.60
N PRO A 302 -29.93 -2.99 -1.38
CA PRO A 302 -31.20 -3.73 -1.34
C PRO A 302 -31.08 -5.24 -1.60
N TYR A 303 -30.13 -5.68 -2.43
CA TYR A 303 -29.90 -7.11 -2.64
C TYR A 303 -29.35 -7.84 -1.41
N LEU A 304 -28.58 -7.16 -0.55
CA LEU A 304 -28.12 -7.76 0.71
C LEU A 304 -29.24 -7.82 1.75
N ILE A 305 -30.14 -6.83 1.76
CA ILE A 305 -31.26 -6.74 2.70
C ILE A 305 -32.36 -7.74 2.34
N ASN A 306 -32.74 -7.82 1.06
CA ASN A 306 -33.94 -8.53 0.64
C ASN A 306 -33.73 -10.03 0.40
N ILE A 307 -32.49 -10.46 0.12
CA ILE A 307 -32.18 -11.87 -0.11
C ILE A 307 -31.97 -12.56 1.23
N MET A 308 -32.77 -13.59 1.49
CA MET A 308 -32.82 -14.29 2.76
C MET A 308 -32.24 -15.69 2.66
N LEU A 309 -31.31 -16.04 3.54
CA LEU A 309 -30.82 -17.40 3.75
C LEU A 309 -31.38 -17.92 5.07
N ASN A 310 -32.28 -18.90 5.00
CA ASN A 310 -32.92 -19.51 6.18
C ASN A 310 -33.55 -18.47 7.12
N GLY A 311 -34.19 -17.44 6.56
CA GLY A 311 -34.86 -16.38 7.32
C GLY A 311 -33.95 -15.25 7.82
N VAL A 312 -32.68 -15.20 7.40
CA VAL A 312 -31.71 -14.17 7.76
C VAL A 312 -31.21 -13.46 6.50
N SER A 313 -31.13 -12.13 6.51
CA SER A 313 -30.64 -11.37 5.35
C SER A 313 -29.13 -11.54 5.14
N LEU A 314 -28.64 -11.41 3.90
CA LEU A 314 -27.20 -11.38 3.63
C LEU A 314 -26.51 -10.19 4.30
N SER A 315 -27.21 -9.06 4.45
CA SER A 315 -26.72 -7.88 5.18
C SER A 315 -26.43 -8.22 6.64
N GLU A 316 -27.35 -8.93 7.30
CA GLU A 316 -27.20 -9.36 8.69
C GLU A 316 -26.05 -10.37 8.87
N ILE A 317 -25.85 -11.29 7.92
CA ILE A 317 -24.72 -12.22 7.94
C ILE A 317 -23.38 -11.47 7.79
N ASN A 318 -23.30 -10.50 6.86
CA ASN A 318 -22.10 -9.66 6.70
C ASN A 318 -21.83 -8.80 7.95
N LYS A 319 -22.88 -8.27 8.58
CA LYS A 319 -22.75 -7.51 9.82
C LYS A 319 -22.22 -8.38 10.97
N ASP A 320 -22.72 -9.61 11.10
CA ASP A 320 -22.18 -10.54 12.08
C ASP A 320 -20.71 -10.88 11.82
N PHE A 321 -20.32 -11.15 10.56
CA PHE A 321 -18.92 -11.31 10.18
C PHE A 321 -18.10 -10.10 10.64
N ASP A 322 -18.55 -8.89 10.30
CA ASP A 322 -17.82 -7.67 10.61
C ASP A 322 -17.63 -7.46 12.13
N ARG A 323 -18.68 -7.79 12.90
CA ARG A 323 -18.65 -7.75 14.37
C ARG A 323 -17.66 -8.75 14.96
N GLN A 324 -17.62 -9.98 14.45
CA GLN A 324 -16.68 -10.99 14.95
C GLN A 324 -15.23 -10.62 14.63
N GLU A 325 -14.97 -10.11 13.41
CA GLU A 325 -13.63 -9.64 13.04
C GLU A 325 -13.16 -8.49 13.94
N SER A 326 -14.02 -7.51 14.20
CA SER A 326 -13.73 -6.42 15.12
C SER A 326 -13.40 -6.93 16.53
N PHE A 327 -14.19 -7.87 17.05
CA PHE A 327 -13.95 -8.48 18.36
C PHE A 327 -12.58 -9.20 18.42
N LEU A 328 -12.26 -9.99 17.39
CA LEU A 328 -10.98 -10.70 17.32
C LEU A 328 -9.80 -9.74 17.25
N GLN A 329 -9.90 -8.64 16.48
CA GLN A 329 -8.86 -7.62 16.38
C GLN A 329 -8.64 -6.90 17.70
N HIS A 330 -9.71 -6.49 18.39
CA HIS A 330 -9.61 -5.87 19.72
C HIS A 330 -8.89 -6.77 20.71
N LYS A 331 -9.25 -8.06 20.74
CA LYS A 331 -8.59 -9.03 21.62
C LYS A 331 -7.10 -9.19 21.31
N LEU A 332 -6.73 -9.20 20.02
CA LEU A 332 -5.33 -9.23 19.61
C LEU A 332 -4.60 -7.97 20.12
N VAL A 333 -5.16 -6.78 19.89
CA VAL A 333 -4.56 -5.50 20.27
C VAL A 333 -4.42 -5.35 21.79
N GLU A 334 -5.43 -5.75 22.57
CA GLU A 334 -5.34 -5.78 24.03
C GLU A 334 -4.16 -6.65 24.51
N THR A 335 -3.95 -7.78 23.84
CA THR A 335 -2.84 -8.68 24.14
C THR A 335 -1.49 -8.05 23.76
N LEU A 336 -1.38 -7.48 22.55
CA LEU A 336 -0.14 -6.86 22.04
C LEU A 336 0.24 -5.56 22.77
N ASN A 337 -0.74 -4.83 23.32
CA ASN A 337 -0.50 -3.65 24.13
C ASN A 337 -0.02 -3.99 25.55
N SER A 338 -0.13 -5.24 25.96
CA SER A 338 0.53 -5.74 27.16
C SER A 338 2.02 -5.93 26.85
N ASN A 339 2.92 -5.52 27.76
CA ASN A 339 4.36 -5.72 27.57
C ASN A 339 4.72 -7.22 27.69
N ILE A 340 4.59 -7.96 26.60
CA ILE A 340 4.75 -9.42 26.50
C ILE A 340 6.06 -9.79 25.76
N SER A 341 6.43 -11.07 25.80
CA SER A 341 7.58 -11.58 25.05
C SER A 341 7.28 -11.64 23.55
N TYR A 342 8.32 -11.61 22.71
CA TYR A 342 8.16 -11.75 21.26
C TYR A 342 7.50 -13.08 20.87
N GLU A 343 7.82 -14.16 21.59
CA GLU A 343 7.20 -15.47 21.40
C GLU A 343 5.69 -15.42 21.69
N ASP A 344 5.29 -14.68 22.73
CA ASP A 344 3.88 -14.46 23.07
C ASP A 344 3.18 -13.54 22.06
N GLU A 345 3.86 -12.55 21.49
CA GLU A 345 3.33 -11.70 20.40
C GLU A 345 3.00 -12.56 19.17
N VAL A 346 3.94 -13.40 18.74
CA VAL A 346 3.76 -14.32 17.60
C VAL A 346 2.64 -15.32 17.88
N LYS A 347 2.55 -15.85 19.11
CA LYS A 347 1.47 -16.73 19.52
C LYS A 347 0.11 -16.03 19.48
N ALA A 348 0.00 -14.81 20.01
CA ALA A 348 -1.23 -14.03 19.99
C ALA A 348 -1.69 -13.76 18.55
N LEU A 349 -0.76 -13.43 17.66
CA LEU A 349 -1.03 -13.24 16.24
C LEU A 349 -1.54 -14.54 15.58
N ASN A 350 -0.87 -15.67 15.79
CA ASN A 350 -1.31 -16.97 15.24
C ASN A 350 -2.68 -17.41 15.81
N ASP A 351 -2.94 -17.11 17.08
CA ASP A 351 -4.24 -17.35 17.71
C ASP A 351 -5.36 -16.50 17.09
N TYR A 352 -5.03 -15.31 16.58
CA TYR A 352 -5.94 -14.46 15.81
C TYR A 352 -6.12 -14.99 14.39
N LEU A 353 -5.03 -15.23 13.65
CA LEU A 353 -5.06 -15.68 12.25
C LEU A 353 -5.81 -17.01 12.07
N SER A 354 -5.70 -17.92 13.04
CA SER A 354 -6.41 -19.21 13.03
C SER A 354 -7.92 -19.11 13.25
N LYS A 355 -8.42 -17.97 13.74
CA LYS A 355 -9.84 -17.73 14.01
C LYS A 355 -10.47 -16.72 13.07
N SER A 356 -9.68 -15.79 12.53
CA SER A 356 -10.14 -14.73 11.67
C SER A 356 -10.40 -15.22 10.24
N PHE A 357 -11.50 -14.72 9.68
CA PHE A 357 -11.92 -14.97 8.31
C PHE A 357 -11.64 -13.74 7.44
N ASN A 358 -10.65 -12.95 7.79
CA ASN A 358 -10.28 -11.79 7.01
C ASN A 358 -9.10 -12.12 6.07
N VAL A 359 -8.84 -11.22 5.12
CA VAL A 359 -7.96 -11.45 3.96
C VAL A 359 -6.48 -11.43 4.29
N HIS A 360 -6.06 -10.71 5.34
CA HIS A 360 -4.69 -10.70 5.87
C HIS A 360 -3.61 -10.59 4.79
N ASN A 361 -3.79 -9.71 3.80
CA ASN A 361 -2.84 -9.60 2.70
C ASN A 361 -1.46 -9.17 3.22
N VAL A 362 -0.43 -9.71 2.57
CA VAL A 362 0.97 -9.35 2.83
C VAL A 362 1.40 -8.38 1.75
N ASN A 363 1.87 -7.22 2.19
CA ASN A 363 2.44 -6.14 1.42
C ASN A 363 3.95 -6.05 1.72
N ILE A 364 4.61 -5.14 1.03
CA ILE A 364 6.02 -4.82 1.23
C ILE A 364 6.21 -3.32 1.42
N SER A 365 7.12 -2.96 2.33
CA SER A 365 7.51 -1.57 2.55
C SER A 365 9.02 -1.48 2.78
N GLY A 366 9.68 -0.59 2.04
CA GLY A 366 11.14 -0.57 1.96
C GLY A 366 11.75 0.82 2.03
N ASN A 367 12.91 0.90 2.67
CA ASN A 367 13.81 2.05 2.54
C ASN A 367 14.92 1.76 1.52
N VAL A 368 15.17 2.71 0.63
CA VAL A 368 16.30 2.72 -0.30
C VAL A 368 17.26 3.80 0.17
N ILE A 369 18.48 3.38 0.48
CA ILE A 369 19.60 4.25 0.83
C ILE A 369 20.44 4.47 -0.42
N THR A 370 20.60 5.71 -0.86
CA THR A 370 21.37 6.04 -2.05
C THR A 370 22.87 5.89 -1.83
N GLY A 371 23.65 5.84 -2.93
CA GLY A 371 25.10 5.76 -2.89
C GLY A 371 25.77 6.98 -2.22
N ASP A 372 25.07 8.12 -2.19
CA ASP A 372 25.44 9.33 -1.44
C ASP A 372 24.80 9.40 -0.04
N SER A 373 24.32 8.26 0.49
CA SER A 373 23.84 8.06 1.86
C SER A 373 22.58 8.86 2.24
N TYR A 374 21.64 9.02 1.31
CA TYR A 374 20.30 9.53 1.59
C TYR A 374 19.29 8.38 1.65
N CYS A 375 18.49 8.32 2.70
CA CYS A 375 17.29 7.50 2.74
C CYS A 375 16.17 8.22 1.98
N LEU A 376 15.58 7.53 1.01
CA LEU A 376 14.53 8.07 0.15
C LEU A 376 13.15 8.00 0.82
N PHE A 377 12.29 8.94 0.47
CA PHE A 377 10.87 8.90 0.84
C PHE A 377 10.05 9.72 -0.16
N THR A 378 8.80 9.35 -0.37
CA THR A 378 7.94 9.96 -1.40
C THR A 378 6.74 10.65 -0.76
N LYS A 379 6.24 11.72 -1.38
CA LYS A 379 4.93 12.31 -1.04
C LYS A 379 3.90 11.76 -2.01
N ARG A 380 2.83 11.10 -1.54
CA ARG A 380 1.79 10.51 -2.41
C ARG A 380 1.04 11.59 -3.20
N ALA A 381 0.66 11.26 -4.43
CA ALA A 381 -0.05 12.16 -5.33
C ALA A 381 -1.51 12.45 -4.87
N ASP A 382 -2.09 13.54 -5.38
CA ASP A 382 -3.40 14.04 -4.96
C ASP A 382 -4.57 13.07 -5.27
N LYS A 383 -4.35 12.12 -6.18
CA LYS A 383 -5.35 11.13 -6.65
C LYS A 383 -5.18 9.75 -6.02
N MET A 384 -4.19 9.55 -5.16
CA MET A 384 -3.96 8.27 -4.50
C MET A 384 -4.73 8.18 -3.18
N THR A 385 -4.98 6.96 -2.72
CA THR A 385 -5.24 6.71 -1.29
C THR A 385 -4.09 7.33 -0.50
N ASP A 386 -4.40 7.89 0.68
CA ASP A 386 -3.41 8.56 1.52
C ASP A 386 -2.75 9.77 0.85
N LYS A 387 -3.56 10.54 0.09
CA LYS A 387 -3.11 11.72 -0.65
C LYS A 387 -2.27 12.69 0.18
N ASN A 388 -1.19 13.19 -0.40
CA ASN A 388 -0.26 14.12 0.24
C ASN A 388 0.41 13.61 1.53
N GLN A 389 0.37 12.30 1.83
CA GLN A 389 1.18 11.75 2.91
C GLN A 389 2.59 11.42 2.43
N TYR A 390 3.54 11.48 3.36
CA TYR A 390 4.88 10.96 3.18
C TYR A 390 4.90 9.47 3.50
N TYR A 391 5.41 8.72 2.53
CA TYR A 391 5.60 7.28 2.56
C TYR A 391 7.08 6.94 2.50
N CYS A 392 7.42 5.71 2.86
CA CYS A 392 8.76 5.16 2.67
C CYS A 392 9.19 5.14 1.19
N SER A 393 10.42 4.70 0.92
CA SER A 393 10.96 4.75 -0.44
C SER A 393 10.14 3.92 -1.43
N VAL A 394 9.67 2.75 -0.97
CA VAL A 394 9.00 1.74 -1.78
C VAL A 394 7.84 1.18 -0.98
N ASN A 395 6.62 1.16 -1.53
CA ASN A 395 5.48 0.54 -0.84
C ASN A 395 4.42 -0.02 -1.81
N GLY A 396 4.26 -1.34 -1.82
CA GLY A 396 3.34 -2.02 -2.73
C GLY A 396 2.63 -3.21 -2.10
N GLY A 397 1.50 -3.60 -2.71
CA GLY A 397 0.88 -4.89 -2.42
C GLY A 397 1.71 -5.99 -3.04
N SER A 398 2.05 -7.04 -2.29
CA SER A 398 2.74 -8.18 -2.91
C SER A 398 1.75 -8.95 -3.77
N GLU A 399 2.18 -9.38 -4.94
CA GLU A 399 1.35 -10.18 -5.84
C GLU A 399 1.98 -11.54 -6.11
N ILE A 400 1.15 -12.53 -6.41
CA ILE A 400 1.55 -13.88 -6.81
C ILE A 400 1.33 -14.03 -8.30
N ILE A 401 2.33 -14.56 -9.00
CA ILE A 401 2.22 -14.91 -10.42
C ILE A 401 1.14 -15.97 -10.58
N ASP A 402 0.08 -15.62 -11.31
CA ASP A 402 -0.95 -16.56 -11.73
C ASP A 402 -1.18 -16.43 -13.24
N THR A 403 -0.90 -17.51 -13.98
CA THR A 403 -1.02 -17.55 -15.45
C THR A 403 -2.44 -17.34 -15.97
N SER A 404 -3.44 -17.48 -15.10
CA SER A 404 -4.85 -17.21 -15.41
C SER A 404 -5.20 -15.72 -15.38
N VAL A 405 -4.38 -14.87 -14.76
CA VAL A 405 -4.58 -13.43 -14.75
C VAL A 405 -4.16 -12.83 -16.10
N ARG A 406 -5.15 -12.48 -16.93
CA ARG A 406 -4.93 -11.92 -18.28
C ARG A 406 -4.11 -10.64 -18.31
N TYR A 407 -4.24 -9.78 -17.29
CA TYR A 407 -3.58 -8.47 -17.27
C TYR A 407 -2.05 -8.60 -17.32
N TYR A 408 -1.47 -9.58 -16.61
CA TYR A 408 -0.02 -9.83 -16.61
C TYR A 408 0.56 -10.08 -18.01
N LYS A 409 -0.23 -10.59 -18.96
CA LYS A 409 0.23 -10.86 -20.34
C LYS A 409 0.47 -9.60 -21.17
N ASN A 410 -0.13 -8.48 -20.78
CA ASN A 410 -0.05 -7.20 -21.50
C ASN A 410 0.55 -6.09 -20.62
N SER A 411 1.05 -6.43 -19.43
CA SER A 411 1.65 -5.46 -18.51
C SER A 411 3.11 -5.18 -18.85
N ASN A 412 3.68 -4.12 -18.28
CA ASN A 412 5.13 -3.90 -18.37
C ASN A 412 5.85 -4.97 -17.54
N LEU A 413 7.13 -5.22 -17.83
CA LEU A 413 7.89 -6.28 -17.15
C LEU A 413 8.00 -6.03 -15.64
N GLU A 414 8.14 -4.76 -15.25
CA GLU A 414 8.19 -4.29 -13.86
C GLU A 414 6.84 -4.38 -13.12
N ASP A 415 5.75 -4.61 -13.84
CA ASP A 415 4.40 -4.79 -13.27
C ASP A 415 4.02 -6.28 -13.15
N ILE A 416 4.90 -7.20 -13.57
CA ILE A 416 4.69 -8.65 -13.44
C ILE A 416 5.14 -9.08 -12.03
N PRO A 417 4.30 -9.76 -11.25
CA PRO A 417 4.66 -10.19 -9.89
C PRO A 417 5.93 -11.04 -9.84
N THR A 418 6.63 -11.06 -8.71
CA THR A 418 7.87 -11.88 -8.56
C THR A 418 7.69 -13.14 -7.71
N ILE A 419 6.55 -13.28 -7.02
CA ILE A 419 6.28 -14.44 -6.15
C ILE A 419 5.64 -15.54 -7.00
N ASP A 420 6.28 -16.71 -7.07
CA ASP A 420 5.72 -17.91 -7.71
C ASP A 420 5.34 -18.96 -6.65
N TYR A 421 4.29 -19.73 -6.95
CA TYR A 421 3.91 -20.91 -6.18
C TYR A 421 4.96 -22.02 -6.20
N SER A 422 5.71 -22.16 -7.29
CA SER A 422 6.80 -23.15 -7.39
C SER A 422 7.95 -22.87 -6.43
N ASP A 423 8.08 -21.61 -6.02
CA ASP A 423 9.23 -21.12 -5.28
C ASP A 423 8.93 -21.18 -3.77
N ALA A 424 8.91 -22.38 -3.20
CA ALA A 424 8.71 -22.57 -1.76
C ALA A 424 9.98 -23.09 -1.08
N PRO A 425 10.70 -22.30 -0.27
CA PRO A 425 10.39 -20.92 0.14
C PRO A 425 10.88 -19.84 -0.85
N PHE A 426 10.25 -18.66 -0.82
CA PHE A 426 10.68 -17.48 -1.55
C PHE A 426 11.03 -16.30 -0.62
N TYR A 427 11.73 -15.31 -1.15
CA TYR A 427 12.12 -14.09 -0.44
C TYR A 427 11.36 -12.88 -1.01
N PHE A 428 10.93 -11.98 -0.13
CA PHE A 428 10.23 -10.75 -0.52
C PHE A 428 11.13 -9.69 -1.16
N GLY A 429 12.46 -9.89 -1.14
CA GLY A 429 13.44 -8.98 -1.70
C GLY A 429 13.27 -8.73 -3.19
N SER A 430 12.83 -9.74 -3.96
CA SER A 430 12.51 -9.57 -5.39
C SER A 430 11.32 -8.64 -5.59
N GLU A 431 10.29 -8.76 -4.74
CA GLU A 431 9.10 -7.93 -4.82
C GLU A 431 9.41 -6.48 -4.40
N LEU A 432 10.23 -6.30 -3.35
CA LEU A 432 10.73 -4.98 -2.94
C LEU A 432 11.55 -4.32 -4.04
N THR A 433 12.35 -5.10 -4.77
CA THR A 433 13.14 -4.61 -5.89
C THR A 433 12.26 -4.28 -7.10
N ARG A 434 11.24 -5.09 -7.40
CA ARG A 434 10.25 -4.80 -8.44
C ARG A 434 9.57 -3.46 -8.21
N GLU A 435 9.03 -3.25 -7.01
CA GLU A 435 8.37 -1.98 -6.64
C GLU A 435 9.36 -0.79 -6.68
N SER A 436 10.61 -1.00 -6.26
CA SER A 436 11.65 0.03 -6.36
C SER A 436 11.93 0.45 -7.80
N ILE A 437 11.84 -0.48 -8.76
CA ILE A 437 11.99 -0.18 -10.18
C ILE A 437 10.74 0.56 -10.69
N ALA A 438 9.55 0.08 -10.36
CA ALA A 438 8.28 0.63 -10.84
C ALA A 438 8.00 2.06 -10.32
N GLU A 439 8.27 2.33 -9.04
CA GLU A 439 7.99 3.63 -8.41
C GLU A 439 9.13 4.65 -8.58
N LEU A 440 10.39 4.21 -8.44
CA LEU A 440 11.56 5.09 -8.40
C LEU A 440 12.40 5.06 -9.68
N GLY A 441 12.21 4.06 -10.55
CA GLY A 441 13.10 3.81 -11.69
C GLY A 441 14.49 3.33 -11.26
N ASP A 442 14.65 2.82 -10.03
CA ASP A 442 15.94 2.34 -9.53
C ASP A 442 16.37 1.08 -10.29
N THR A 443 17.41 1.19 -11.10
CA THR A 443 17.86 0.09 -11.98
C THR A 443 18.70 -0.98 -11.27
N ASP A 444 18.89 -0.86 -9.96
CA ASP A 444 19.48 -1.92 -9.15
C ASP A 444 18.51 -3.09 -8.95
N THR A 445 18.79 -4.18 -9.65
CA THR A 445 18.00 -5.43 -9.66
C THR A 445 18.39 -6.42 -8.55
N SER A 446 19.28 -6.03 -7.64
CA SER A 446 19.66 -6.84 -6.49
C SER A 446 18.43 -7.18 -5.62
N PRO A 447 18.15 -8.47 -5.32
CA PRO A 447 17.09 -8.85 -4.40
C PRO A 447 17.56 -8.84 -2.93
N TYR A 448 18.77 -8.34 -2.65
CA TYR A 448 19.36 -8.39 -1.31
C TYR A 448 18.89 -7.21 -0.45
N TRP A 449 17.88 -7.49 0.36
CA TRP A 449 17.34 -6.57 1.35
C TRP A 449 17.68 -7.02 2.78
N THR A 450 17.94 -6.07 3.66
CA THR A 450 18.04 -6.30 5.11
C THR A 450 16.64 -6.17 5.71
N TYR A 451 16.10 -7.26 6.25
CA TYR A 451 14.75 -7.23 6.81
C TYR A 451 14.69 -6.66 8.23
N TYR A 452 13.73 -5.78 8.45
CA TYR A 452 13.46 -5.19 9.76
C TYR A 452 12.39 -5.93 10.56
N GLY A 453 11.48 -6.64 9.91
CA GLY A 453 10.39 -7.33 10.61
C GLY A 453 9.14 -7.35 9.76
N LEU A 454 8.04 -7.69 10.42
CA LEU A 454 6.70 -7.65 9.85
C LEU A 454 5.87 -6.65 10.65
N THR A 455 5.22 -5.70 10.00
CA THR A 455 4.19 -4.90 10.69
C THR A 455 2.81 -5.48 10.44
N CYS A 456 1.91 -5.28 11.40
CA CYS A 456 0.47 -5.40 11.22
C CYS A 456 -0.13 -4.00 11.33
N MET A 457 -0.96 -3.62 10.36
CA MET A 457 -1.71 -2.36 10.36
C MET A 457 -3.19 -2.68 10.29
N SER A 458 -4.00 -1.98 11.10
CA SER A 458 -5.45 -2.16 11.12
C SER A 458 -6.22 -0.87 11.33
N HIS A 459 -7.51 -0.92 11.02
CA HIS A 459 -8.52 -0.02 11.55
C HIS A 459 -9.18 -0.64 12.78
N LEU A 460 -9.05 0.01 13.93
CA LEU A 460 -9.72 -0.34 15.16
C LEU A 460 -10.92 0.57 15.35
N THR A 461 -12.10 -0.03 15.35
CA THR A 461 -13.34 0.69 15.63
C THR A 461 -13.75 0.50 17.10
N ASP A 462 -13.87 1.58 17.87
CA ASP A 462 -14.29 1.52 19.28
C ASP A 462 -15.78 1.18 19.44
N SER A 463 -16.57 1.35 18.38
CA SER A 463 -18.01 1.10 18.38
C SER A 463 -18.46 0.58 17.03
N TYR A 464 -18.59 -0.74 16.96
CA TYR A 464 -19.12 -1.45 15.80
C TYR A 464 -20.45 -0.86 15.29
N GLU A 465 -21.36 -0.45 16.18
CA GLU A 465 -22.67 0.08 15.77
C GLU A 465 -22.58 1.43 15.04
N THR A 466 -21.53 2.22 15.27
CA THR A 466 -21.38 3.57 14.70
C THR A 466 -20.31 3.65 13.60
N ASP A 467 -19.35 2.73 13.63
CA ASP A 467 -18.14 2.75 12.82
C ASP A 467 -17.81 1.34 12.30
N SER A 468 -18.87 0.54 12.13
CA SER A 468 -18.81 -0.74 11.44
C SER A 468 -18.15 -0.53 10.08
N ASN A 469 -17.47 -1.59 9.67
CA ASN A 469 -17.17 -1.92 8.28
C ASN A 469 -15.77 -1.52 7.73
N CYS A 470 -14.87 -0.91 8.49
CA CYS A 470 -13.44 -0.89 8.13
C CYS A 470 -12.69 -1.96 8.93
N LEU A 471 -12.52 -3.15 8.37
CA LEU A 471 -11.92 -4.30 9.09
C LEU A 471 -10.59 -4.72 8.50
N TRP A 472 -10.05 -3.95 7.58
CA TRP A 472 -8.88 -4.36 6.84
C TRP A 472 -7.64 -4.37 7.73
N MET A 473 -7.17 -5.57 8.02
CA MET A 473 -5.91 -5.80 8.70
C MET A 473 -4.93 -6.41 7.70
N HIS A 474 -3.85 -5.71 7.42
CA HIS A 474 -2.82 -6.14 6.48
C HIS A 474 -1.45 -6.13 7.12
N PHE A 475 -0.53 -6.85 6.49
CA PHE A 475 0.83 -7.00 6.97
C PHE A 475 1.81 -6.37 6.00
N ASN A 476 2.90 -5.78 6.48
CA ASN A 476 3.96 -5.29 5.61
C ASN A 476 5.30 -5.92 6.00
N VAL A 477 5.94 -6.57 5.04
CA VAL A 477 7.33 -7.02 5.18
C VAL A 477 8.24 -5.80 5.04
N LEU A 478 9.01 -5.52 6.09
CA LEU A 478 9.86 -4.34 6.16
C LEU A 478 11.28 -4.66 5.73
N GLY A 479 11.84 -3.85 4.83
CA GLY A 479 13.21 -4.00 4.37
C GLY A 479 13.98 -2.69 4.19
N GLU A 480 15.29 -2.81 4.09
CA GLU A 480 16.17 -1.76 3.57
C GLU A 480 17.20 -2.31 2.58
N LYS A 481 17.52 -1.52 1.55
CA LYS A 481 18.66 -1.78 0.66
C LYS A 481 19.49 -0.53 0.44
N THR A 482 20.73 -0.72 -0.01
CA THR A 482 21.58 0.35 -0.53
C THR A 482 21.61 0.29 -2.05
N SER A 483 21.23 1.37 -2.71
CA SER A 483 21.34 1.56 -4.15
C SER A 483 22.70 2.20 -4.48
N PRO A 484 23.35 1.83 -5.60
CA PRO A 484 24.61 2.46 -6.03
C PRO A 484 24.41 3.88 -6.57
N TYR A 485 23.16 4.30 -6.82
CA TYR A 485 22.83 5.59 -7.42
C TYR A 485 22.68 6.69 -6.38
N THR A 486 22.99 7.93 -6.75
CA THR A 486 22.77 9.11 -5.90
C THR A 486 21.31 9.54 -5.88
N LEU A 487 20.92 10.37 -4.90
CA LEU A 487 19.58 10.97 -4.86
C LEU A 487 19.21 11.70 -6.16
N GLU A 488 20.17 12.45 -6.74
CA GLU A 488 19.95 13.17 -8.00
C GLU A 488 19.71 12.22 -9.18
N GLN A 489 20.47 11.11 -9.24
CA GLN A 489 20.31 10.10 -10.28
C GLN A 489 18.94 9.43 -10.17
N ILE A 490 18.54 9.00 -8.97
CA ILE A 490 17.24 8.37 -8.75
C ILE A 490 16.09 9.34 -9.05
N ASN A 491 16.19 10.60 -8.62
CA ASN A 491 15.18 11.61 -8.96
C ASN A 491 15.06 11.83 -10.49
N THR A 492 16.15 11.67 -11.23
CA THR A 492 16.14 11.72 -12.69
C THR A 492 15.49 10.47 -13.29
N MET A 493 15.86 9.27 -12.81
CA MET A 493 15.32 7.98 -13.27
C MET A 493 13.81 7.85 -12.99
N ARG A 494 13.32 8.40 -11.87
CA ARG A 494 11.90 8.42 -11.51
C ARG A 494 11.02 9.07 -12.59
N SER A 495 11.57 9.99 -13.38
CA SER A 495 10.80 10.62 -14.47
C SER A 495 10.37 9.65 -15.58
N SER A 496 11.05 8.51 -15.71
CA SER A 496 10.75 7.42 -16.63
C SER A 496 10.10 6.19 -15.97
N ALA A 497 9.87 6.21 -14.66
CA ALA A 497 9.27 5.08 -13.94
C ALA A 497 7.79 4.87 -14.34
N SER A 498 7.35 3.61 -14.40
CA SER A 498 5.98 3.23 -14.82
C SER A 498 4.92 3.80 -13.88
N GLU A 499 5.22 3.81 -12.59
CA GLU A 499 4.30 4.21 -11.51
C GLU A 499 4.62 5.59 -10.92
N LYS A 500 5.36 6.44 -11.65
CA LYS A 500 5.67 7.81 -11.20
C LYS A 500 4.43 8.65 -10.87
N PHE A 501 3.25 8.27 -11.37
CA PHE A 501 1.99 8.96 -11.11
C PHE A 501 1.49 8.77 -9.67
N GLU A 502 1.99 7.76 -8.95
CA GLU A 502 1.62 7.50 -7.55
C GLU A 502 2.24 8.50 -6.58
N SER A 503 3.38 9.08 -6.96
CA SER A 503 4.13 10.01 -6.14
C SER A 503 4.14 11.42 -6.73
N LYS A 504 3.92 12.43 -5.88
CA LYS A 504 4.02 13.86 -6.20
C LYS A 504 5.46 14.33 -6.24
N SER A 505 6.24 13.94 -5.23
CA SER A 505 7.63 14.35 -5.08
C SER A 505 8.45 13.26 -4.39
N LEU A 506 9.76 13.25 -4.68
CA LEU A 506 10.76 12.40 -4.06
C LEU A 506 11.65 13.28 -3.19
N HIS A 507 11.96 12.79 -2.00
CA HIS A 507 12.79 13.47 -1.02
C HIS A 507 13.84 12.50 -0.47
N GLY A 508 14.90 13.06 0.10
CA GLY A 508 15.93 12.29 0.77
C GLY A 508 16.33 12.95 2.09
N TYR A 509 16.56 12.14 3.11
CA TYR A 509 17.21 12.59 4.33
C TYR A 509 18.50 11.81 4.55
N SER A 510 19.52 12.45 5.09
CA SER A 510 20.75 11.77 5.51
C SER A 510 20.94 11.90 7.02
N ILE A 511 21.38 10.81 7.63
CA ILE A 511 21.73 10.76 9.05
C ILE A 511 23.25 10.71 9.13
N THR A 512 23.86 11.68 9.81
CA THR A 512 25.30 11.65 10.09
C THR A 512 25.51 11.57 11.59
N GLN A 513 26.20 10.52 12.03
CA GLN A 513 26.54 10.31 13.43
C GLN A 513 27.99 10.74 13.69
N TYR A 514 28.21 11.53 14.74
CA TYR A 514 29.52 11.99 15.18
C TYR A 514 29.85 11.38 16.54
N ARG A 515 31.03 10.78 16.70
CA ARG A 515 31.48 10.22 17.99
C ARG A 515 31.81 11.33 18.97
N THR A 516 32.34 12.44 18.47
CA THR A 516 32.76 13.58 19.29
C THR A 516 32.24 14.92 18.77
N ARG A 517 32.15 15.92 19.66
CA ARG A 517 31.86 17.32 19.27
C ARG A 517 32.91 17.87 18.32
N HIS A 518 34.15 17.40 18.44
CA HIS A 518 35.25 17.81 17.58
C HIS A 518 35.04 17.30 16.15
N GLU A 519 34.67 16.03 15.97
CA GLU A 519 34.29 15.48 14.65
C GLU A 519 33.12 16.25 14.03
N TYR A 520 32.11 16.62 14.83
CA TYR A 520 31.02 17.46 14.36
C TYR A 520 31.49 18.86 13.93
N ALA A 521 32.34 19.51 14.72
CA ALA A 521 32.88 20.81 14.37
C ALA A 521 33.73 20.75 13.10
N ILE A 522 34.57 19.72 12.96
CA ILE A 522 35.35 19.45 11.75
C ILE A 522 34.41 19.22 10.57
N SER A 523 33.39 18.39 10.69
CA SER A 523 32.48 18.12 9.57
C SER A 523 31.73 19.37 9.14
N ARG A 524 31.38 20.26 10.07
CA ARG A 524 30.80 21.57 9.77
C ARG A 524 31.79 22.46 9.05
N LEU A 525 33.05 22.49 9.48
CA LEU A 525 34.12 23.21 8.80
C LEU A 525 34.36 22.66 7.39
N VAL A 526 34.43 21.35 7.23
CA VAL A 526 34.57 20.68 5.93
C VAL A 526 33.40 21.03 5.02
N LYS A 527 32.16 20.90 5.49
CA LYS A 527 30.96 21.31 4.73
C LYS A 527 30.99 22.80 4.37
N TYR A 528 31.46 23.66 5.27
CA TYR A 528 31.60 25.08 5.01
C TYR A 528 32.69 25.36 3.95
N THR A 529 33.83 24.69 4.02
CA THR A 529 34.89 24.80 3.00
C THR A 529 34.46 24.23 1.66
N GLN A 530 33.68 23.15 1.66
CA GLN A 530 33.14 22.55 0.45
C GLN A 530 32.10 23.45 -0.20
N PHE A 531 31.25 24.09 0.61
CA PHE A 531 30.37 25.16 0.14
C PHE A 531 31.18 26.33 -0.46
N LEU A 532 32.24 26.78 0.20
CA LEU A 532 33.14 27.83 -0.33
C LEU A 532 33.81 27.41 -1.64
N GLN A 533 34.18 26.14 -1.78
CA GLN A 533 34.73 25.56 -3.00
C GLN A 533 33.69 25.47 -4.11
N ASP A 534 32.46 25.05 -3.80
CA ASP A 534 31.36 24.99 -4.76
C ASP A 534 30.96 26.38 -5.28
N ILE A 535 31.23 27.43 -4.51
CA ILE A 535 31.03 28.83 -4.92
C ILE A 535 32.35 29.54 -5.28
N SER A 536 33.47 28.82 -5.38
CA SER A 536 34.78 29.46 -5.60
C SER A 536 34.81 30.26 -6.90
N ASP A 537 34.12 29.77 -7.93
CA ASP A 537 34.01 30.44 -9.22
C ASP A 537 33.27 31.78 -9.11
N ILE A 538 32.26 31.86 -8.23
CA ILE A 538 31.54 33.10 -7.93
C ILE A 538 32.44 34.06 -7.17
N ILE A 539 33.14 33.55 -6.13
CA ILE A 539 34.06 34.34 -5.33
C ILE A 539 35.16 34.92 -6.24
N ILE A 540 35.74 34.10 -7.11
CA ILE A 540 36.76 34.52 -8.08
C ILE A 540 36.19 35.55 -9.06
N ALA A 541 35.00 35.32 -9.62
CA ALA A 541 34.35 36.27 -10.52
C ALA A 541 34.06 37.62 -9.85
N VAL A 542 33.63 37.61 -8.59
CA VAL A 542 33.42 38.83 -7.78
C VAL A 542 34.74 39.54 -7.49
N ILE A 543 35.81 38.80 -7.14
CA ILE A 543 37.15 39.38 -6.92
C ILE A 543 37.69 40.01 -8.20
N ILE A 544 37.55 39.34 -9.36
CA ILE A 544 37.93 39.86 -10.67
C ILE A 544 37.13 41.14 -10.97
N ALA A 545 35.82 41.13 -10.75
CA ALA A 545 34.97 42.31 -10.95
C ALA A 545 35.38 43.48 -10.04
N ILE A 546 35.65 43.23 -8.75
CA ILE A 546 36.14 44.23 -7.81
C ILE A 546 37.50 44.77 -8.26
N GLN A 547 38.43 43.91 -8.70
CA GLN A 547 39.71 44.36 -9.23
C GLN A 547 39.56 45.24 -10.48
N LEU A 548 38.65 44.90 -11.40
CA LEU A 548 38.38 45.72 -12.58
C LEU A 548 37.81 47.10 -12.22
N ILE A 549 36.94 47.17 -11.20
CA ILE A 549 36.40 48.44 -10.68
C ILE A 549 37.50 49.27 -10.03
N ILE A 550 38.33 48.66 -9.16
CA ILE A 550 39.41 49.35 -8.45
C ILE A 550 40.50 49.83 -9.42
N ASN A 551 40.82 49.04 -10.44
CA ASN A 551 41.88 49.34 -11.41
C ASN A 551 41.38 50.12 -12.65
N HIS A 552 40.13 50.60 -12.67
CA HIS A 552 39.56 51.37 -13.78
C HIS A 552 40.44 52.58 -14.17
N HIS A 553 41.21 53.13 -13.23
CA HIS A 553 42.09 54.28 -13.47
C HIS A 553 43.37 53.99 -14.29
N PHE A 554 43.63 52.76 -14.74
CA PHE A 554 44.85 52.39 -15.48
C PHE A 554 44.68 52.11 -16.98
N THR A 555 43.51 52.36 -17.57
CA THR A 555 43.23 51.98 -18.97
C THR A 555 42.91 53.17 -19.88
N ASP A 556 43.93 53.88 -20.36
CA ASP A 556 43.80 55.01 -21.32
C ASP A 556 43.67 54.56 -22.80
N SER A 557 43.44 53.27 -23.06
CA SER A 557 43.34 52.70 -24.40
C SER A 557 41.95 52.12 -24.65
N ILE A 558 41.32 52.50 -25.77
CA ILE A 558 40.01 51.97 -26.23
C ILE A 558 40.04 50.43 -26.30
N ALA A 559 41.17 49.83 -26.68
CA ALA A 559 41.33 48.38 -26.73
C ALA A 559 41.32 47.74 -25.33
N ASN A 560 41.92 48.41 -24.34
CA ASN A 560 41.90 47.95 -22.96
C ASN A 560 40.50 48.10 -22.34
N THR A 561 39.76 49.16 -22.67
CA THR A 561 38.36 49.33 -22.24
C THR A 561 37.46 48.25 -22.83
N ALA A 562 37.59 47.94 -24.13
CA ALA A 562 36.84 46.88 -24.77
C ALA A 562 37.16 45.49 -24.20
N PHE A 563 38.44 45.22 -23.91
CA PHE A 563 38.88 43.98 -23.28
C PHE A 563 38.35 43.85 -21.85
N SER A 564 38.43 44.91 -21.03
CA SER A 564 37.87 44.95 -19.68
C SER A 564 36.34 44.75 -19.69
N PHE A 565 35.64 45.32 -20.67
CA PHE A 565 34.19 45.14 -20.83
C PHE A 565 33.83 43.70 -21.23
N ALA A 566 34.60 43.09 -22.14
CA ALA A 566 34.44 41.67 -22.51
C ALA A 566 34.69 40.75 -21.30
N LEU A 567 35.72 41.04 -20.48
CA LEU A 567 36.01 40.30 -19.27
C LEU A 567 34.90 40.45 -18.21
N ALA A 568 34.33 41.66 -18.08
CA ALA A 568 33.19 41.91 -17.21
C ALA A 568 31.93 41.15 -17.65
N ILE A 569 31.67 41.04 -18.96
CA ILE A 569 30.57 40.23 -19.51
C ILE A 569 30.80 38.74 -19.23
N VAL A 570 32.01 38.23 -19.45
CA VAL A 570 32.35 36.82 -19.15
C VAL A 570 32.18 36.54 -17.65
N ALA A 571 32.68 37.42 -16.79
CA ALA A 571 32.48 37.31 -15.35
C ALA A 571 30.99 37.35 -14.97
N LEU A 572 30.20 38.23 -15.58
CA LEU A 572 28.75 38.31 -15.36
C LEU A 572 28.03 37.04 -15.81
N ILE A 573 28.38 36.46 -16.96
CA ILE A 573 27.82 35.19 -17.44
C ILE A 573 28.17 34.04 -16.49
N LEU A 574 29.41 33.98 -16.01
CA LEU A 574 29.84 32.99 -15.02
C LEU A 574 29.10 33.17 -13.69
N ILE A 575 28.88 34.41 -13.23
CA ILE A 575 28.07 34.70 -12.03
C ILE A 575 26.62 34.25 -12.25
N ILE A 576 25.99 34.61 -13.38
CA ILE A 576 24.60 34.22 -13.68
C ILE A 576 24.47 32.71 -13.75
N LYS A 577 25.36 32.01 -14.48
CA LYS A 577 25.35 30.55 -14.59
C LYS A 577 25.52 29.90 -13.21
N SER A 578 26.47 30.39 -12.41
CA SER A 578 26.71 29.87 -11.08
C SER A 578 25.57 30.17 -10.12
N CYS A 579 24.90 31.32 -10.22
CA CYS A 579 23.68 31.64 -9.48
C CYS A 579 22.51 30.74 -9.88
N ILE A 580 22.37 30.39 -11.17
CA ILE A 580 21.37 29.42 -11.66
C ILE A 580 21.69 28.02 -11.11
N ASP A 581 22.95 27.59 -11.15
CA ASP A 581 23.37 26.29 -10.62
C ASP A 581 23.24 26.24 -9.09
N LEU A 582 23.57 27.33 -8.37
CA LEU A 582 23.28 27.48 -6.95
C LEU A 582 21.79 27.49 -6.65
N HIS A 583 20.94 28.09 -7.49
CA HIS A 583 19.51 28.09 -7.27
C HIS A 583 18.91 26.70 -7.53
N LYS A 584 19.41 25.97 -8.54
CA LYS A 584 19.05 24.57 -8.79
C LYS A 584 19.52 23.66 -7.66
N LYS A 585 20.79 23.74 -7.28
CA LYS A 585 21.36 23.00 -6.14
C LYS A 585 20.69 23.39 -4.84
N SER A 586 20.47 24.68 -4.55
CA SER A 586 19.78 25.10 -3.34
C SER A 586 18.33 24.67 -3.34
N LYS A 587 17.61 24.60 -4.47
CA LYS A 587 16.25 24.03 -4.48
C LYS A 587 16.26 22.52 -4.17
N ILE A 588 17.34 21.82 -4.52
CA ILE A 588 17.58 20.40 -4.17
C ILE A 588 18.00 20.26 -2.68
N TYR A 589 18.87 21.14 -2.16
CA TYR A 589 19.46 21.06 -0.82
C TYR A 589 18.70 21.86 0.28
N SER A 590 17.93 22.89 -0.07
CA SER A 590 17.18 23.76 0.86
C SER A 590 16.01 23.04 1.48
N ASN A 591 15.59 21.92 0.88
CA ASN A 591 14.43 21.20 1.35
C ASN A 591 14.74 20.23 2.49
N PHE A 592 15.98 19.84 2.79
CA PHE A 592 16.21 18.88 3.89
C PHE A 592 17.60 18.98 4.55
N ILE A 593 17.71 19.80 5.61
CA ILE A 593 18.78 19.68 6.61
C ILE A 593 18.16 19.39 7.98
N ILE A 594 18.16 18.11 8.35
CA ILE A 594 17.91 17.71 9.72
C ILE A 594 19.17 17.99 10.54
N LYS A 595 19.14 19.09 11.31
CA LYS A 595 20.09 19.39 12.39
C LYS A 595 20.31 18.14 13.26
N THR A 596 21.54 17.63 13.27
CA THR A 596 22.04 16.66 14.25
C THR A 596 22.23 17.34 15.60
N TYR A 597 21.74 16.73 16.69
CA TYR A 597 21.90 17.25 18.04
C TYR A 597 23.12 16.67 18.78
N ASN A 598 23.70 17.53 19.60
CA ASN A 598 24.90 17.34 20.42
C ASN A 598 24.64 16.43 21.63
N HIS A 599 25.53 15.48 21.86
CA HIS A 599 26.09 15.12 23.18
C HIS A 599 25.12 15.17 24.37
N PHE A 600 24.43 14.05 24.65
CA PHE A 600 24.09 13.73 26.03
C PHE A 600 25.36 13.21 26.71
N ASN A 601 25.79 13.94 27.72
CA ASN A 601 26.81 13.54 28.66
C ASN A 601 26.45 12.13 29.18
N ILE A 602 27.38 11.19 29.08
CA ILE A 602 27.20 9.80 29.51
C ILE A 602 27.00 9.79 31.04
N LYS A 603 25.76 9.98 31.45
CA LYS A 603 25.16 9.46 32.68
C LYS A 603 23.88 8.79 32.23
N LEU A 604 23.95 7.46 32.10
CA LEU A 604 22.85 6.50 31.99
C LEU A 604 21.54 7.01 32.63
N TYR A 605 20.69 7.74 31.91
CA TYR A 605 19.28 7.97 32.30
C TYR A 605 18.43 8.44 31.10
N LYS A 606 17.44 7.62 30.73
CA LYS A 606 16.06 8.00 30.38
C LYS A 606 15.83 9.23 29.46
N CYS A 607 16.50 9.32 28.31
CA CYS A 607 15.99 10.19 27.24
C CYS A 607 15.76 9.35 25.98
N ASP A 608 14.53 9.42 25.47
CA ASP A 608 14.05 8.62 24.35
C ASP A 608 14.49 9.31 23.06
N TYR A 609 15.70 8.98 22.58
CA TYR A 609 16.33 9.58 21.38
C TYR A 609 15.40 9.60 20.16
N THR A 610 14.56 8.58 20.05
CA THR A 610 13.51 8.44 19.06
C THR A 610 12.50 9.59 19.16
N ASN A 611 12.03 9.95 20.36
CA ASN A 611 11.07 11.04 20.54
C ASN A 611 11.64 12.41 20.14
N GLU A 612 12.91 12.71 20.46
CA GLU A 612 13.53 13.97 20.07
C GLU A 612 13.77 14.07 18.56
N PHE A 613 14.26 12.99 17.94
CA PHE A 613 14.39 12.91 16.48
C PHE A 613 13.04 13.13 15.81
N ASN A 614 12.01 12.39 16.24
CA ASN A 614 10.67 12.48 15.69
C ASN A 614 10.07 13.88 15.87
N ASN A 615 10.20 14.51 17.04
CA ASN A 615 9.71 15.87 17.24
C ASN A 615 10.39 16.87 16.30
N SER A 616 11.72 16.75 16.10
CA SER A 616 12.46 17.61 15.17
C SER A 616 12.11 17.33 13.70
N PHE A 617 11.91 16.05 13.37
CA PHE A 617 11.56 15.57 12.05
C PHE A 617 10.15 16.01 11.65
N GLN A 618 9.17 15.77 12.51
CA GLN A 618 7.77 16.19 12.37
C GLN A 618 7.64 17.71 12.27
N HIS A 619 8.30 18.45 13.16
CA HIS A 619 8.30 19.92 13.12
C HIS A 619 8.84 20.45 11.78
N LYS A 620 9.83 19.77 11.17
CA LYS A 620 10.40 20.20 9.88
C LYS A 620 9.53 19.86 8.69
N LEU A 621 8.78 18.77 8.80
CA LEU A 621 7.77 18.43 7.81
C LEU A 621 6.51 19.29 7.94
N ASN A 622 6.44 20.20 8.93
CA ASN A 622 5.22 20.94 9.30
C ASN A 622 4.01 20.00 9.45
N ALA A 623 4.27 18.75 9.82
CA ALA A 623 3.34 17.65 9.68
C ALA A 623 2.87 17.22 11.06
N ASN A 624 1.62 17.55 11.41
CA ASN A 624 0.96 16.77 12.46
C ASN A 624 0.22 15.55 11.86
N ASN A 625 -0.14 15.58 10.56
CA ASN A 625 -0.97 14.54 9.92
C ASN A 625 -0.47 14.11 8.52
N GLU A 626 0.73 14.51 8.09
CA GLU A 626 1.24 14.13 6.76
C GLU A 626 2.17 12.90 6.79
N LEU A 627 2.44 12.28 7.95
CA LEU A 627 3.30 11.10 8.01
C LEU A 627 2.48 9.82 8.14
N ASP A 628 2.75 8.85 7.26
CA ASP A 628 2.25 7.51 7.45
C ASP A 628 3.02 6.79 8.58
N SER A 629 2.31 5.93 9.31
CA SER A 629 2.87 5.19 10.44
C SER A 629 3.92 4.17 10.01
N ILE A 630 3.84 3.61 8.80
CA ILE A 630 4.85 2.71 8.27
C ILE A 630 6.18 3.42 8.04
N PHE A 631 6.10 4.65 7.55
CA PHE A 631 7.27 5.50 7.32
C PHE A 631 7.96 5.85 8.64
N TYR A 632 7.17 6.12 9.68
CA TYR A 632 7.68 6.32 11.04
C TYR A 632 8.44 5.09 11.56
N VAL A 633 7.88 3.88 11.41
CA VAL A 633 8.52 2.64 11.83
C VAL A 633 9.82 2.41 11.06
N LEU A 634 9.81 2.49 9.73
CA LEU A 634 11.00 2.27 8.90
C LEU A 634 12.11 3.28 9.18
N THR A 635 11.78 4.56 9.35
CA THR A 635 12.74 5.61 9.70
C THR A 635 13.42 5.33 11.04
N ASN A 636 12.64 4.91 12.03
CA ASN A 636 13.18 4.60 13.36
C ASN A 636 13.98 3.29 13.35
N MET A 637 13.57 2.29 12.57
CA MET A 637 14.35 1.07 12.38
C MET A 637 15.71 1.36 11.73
N HIS A 638 15.75 2.19 10.68
CA HIS A 638 17.00 2.66 10.08
C HIS A 638 17.90 3.40 11.08
N LEU A 639 17.32 4.29 11.90
CA LEU A 639 18.09 4.96 12.95
C LEU A 639 18.67 3.98 13.98
N LEU A 640 17.88 2.99 14.40
CA LEU A 640 18.30 1.99 15.37
C LEU A 640 19.40 1.06 14.81
N THR A 641 19.34 0.68 13.54
CA THR A 641 20.39 -0.13 12.90
C THR A 641 21.69 0.65 12.74
N MET A 642 21.62 1.92 12.31
CA MET A 642 22.80 2.78 12.22
C MET A 642 23.53 2.99 13.56
N ILE A 643 22.80 3.00 14.68
CA ILE A 643 23.41 3.13 16.01
C ILE A 643 24.15 1.85 16.41
N LYS A 644 23.65 0.68 16.02
CA LYS A 644 24.21 -0.63 16.41
C LYS A 644 25.55 -0.93 15.74
N ASP A 645 25.67 -0.70 14.44
CA ASP A 645 26.85 -1.11 13.66
C ASP A 645 28.17 -0.50 14.17
N LYS A 646 28.12 0.54 15.02
CA LYS A 646 29.29 1.15 15.68
C LYS A 646 29.54 0.73 17.13
N GLU A 647 28.63 0.00 17.78
CA GLU A 647 28.93 -0.61 19.09
C GLU A 647 29.78 -1.89 18.93
N ASP A 648 29.69 -2.53 17.76
CA ASP A 648 30.42 -3.75 17.41
C ASP A 648 31.79 -3.45 16.73
N ASP A 649 32.06 -2.18 16.38
CA ASP A 649 33.32 -1.63 15.83
C ASP A 649 34.13 -0.82 16.88
#